data_AF-A0A7T0BVG1-F1
#
_entry.id   AF-A0A7T0BVG1-F1
#
_cell.length_a   1.000
_cell.length_b   1.000
_cell.length_c   1.000
_cell.angle_alpha   90.00
_cell.angle_beta   90.00
_cell.angle_gamma   90.00
#
_symmetry.space_group_name_H-M   'P 1'
#
loop_
_entity.id
_entity.type
_entity.pdbx_description
1 polymer ?
#
loop_
_entity_poly.entity_id
_entity_poly.type
_entity_poly.pdbx_seq_one_letter_code
_entity_poly.pdbx_strand_id
1 'polypeptide(L)'
;MRTFSSGVTAEKNKSANEPVSVLKMVWPVVNGNPAITLYFSDRTMTIGVTTCIANVINWAEVDHLLTQGESAGRSIADSQVELSNAALDYGSGVERFSELIGRYPLEAATATLYQWFGGASLDESDLTPLLVAECEPVEWNEQSIVIDMTLISSLYGEEVICRKITTNEYPNAPESSIGQRMPIIIGTVPGVKAIPVRKANRTEVSSIAKPGDTTLDVRDTSKFPSAGSLLLGEDAITFTGKTATQFTGCSGINTLHFADEEVIENISDFRCLCFDKNHPISAITQVRVGEDPDNSATIDLPNGEVVFSKTPRKRIGVDTRFQLIRFDAVEAGTTALNPANALTLDDKGVYATLNKTAHRLWLRQTDAMGALGEMGKTELRVEHFAEEKYNPDFVKVIVNGQVIGNLSKPGDDDKADVQGTADEIVSVIDNLDFPINVPTPTISASTDATRTEQQFGQGGTSGQRLKTTNVTDPMAVNSIPITFGAVSSGVIKAEYSVSIGLYDLTIIENVFPQVHLGGRPVAIWTQPVFNLPYVFEYVTSFTIDGPNQPASMNFTMVNGPASAKIDIINVSRTLHYNATVWASQSAQNTNRQGGINDVNINANLNVSTEKSTNGIVDLFDITSIINNDWNAFTNMLVEFEFTGSSSDRNVFVIGAELAQEFHTARYQATDQVFVDCVGLIDDGAGTVTGTPNAVIETVPDFLKWSVIVAKGLPASTIHTASFDAAATKFTNAIAGGYKVAGVIDGETTFDDLWAQCEFEARCQFFFDAEGKARLIFRPKNNSAEVDGEEVLTVTQGMVKLADNGVDMVKFTRTPKTELANTIDLKYARDYFKNAWSKDVSLTDAVSVGLYGKKEKHPTNEWELWFCRSAEQAQNVGEFWMSQLSAPSTLVEIGVSLKQMELERADIVKFDHPLGNLSSIFSEVLPGQHIVGSGRDQVQDHVMLALRLFPVAFLRENLSESIGISESLIVNIGFLFTLTDNTEILETLLTSFKNELSDSAEAQDVIEVLIDAVNSDSAEVADLFKSFHFTGGADFINSTEKVRASDGTGWGTQKWGNSYYGGSEVLVA
;
A
#
# COMPACT_ATOMS: atom_id res chain seq x y z
N MET A 1 -29.83 10.11 19.16
CA MET A 1 -30.75 9.62 20.19
C MET A 1 -31.87 8.85 19.56
N ARG A 2 -32.27 7.75 20.21
CA ARG A 2 -33.40 6.94 19.84
C ARG A 2 -34.70 7.71 20.01
N THR A 3 -35.58 7.65 19.02
CA THR A 3 -36.90 8.26 19.12
C THR A 3 -37.89 7.25 19.67
N PHE A 4 -38.55 7.59 20.77
CA PHE A 4 -39.65 6.79 21.34
C PHE A 4 -41.00 7.38 20.96
N SER A 5 -42.06 6.55 20.96
CA SER A 5 -43.42 7.06 20.86
C SER A 5 -43.71 7.99 22.04
N SER A 6 -44.58 8.98 21.87
CA SER A 6 -44.95 9.89 22.96
C SER A 6 -45.54 9.15 24.16
N GLY A 7 -46.20 8.00 23.92
CA GLY A 7 -46.70 7.12 24.96
C GLY A 7 -45.56 6.48 25.75
N VAL A 8 -44.59 5.88 25.06
CA VAL A 8 -43.40 5.28 25.68
C VAL A 8 -42.62 6.33 26.47
N THR A 9 -42.39 7.52 25.91
CA THR A 9 -41.72 8.61 26.62
C THR A 9 -42.46 9.01 27.91
N ALA A 10 -43.80 9.08 27.87
CA ALA A 10 -44.60 9.42 29.03
C ALA A 10 -44.54 8.34 30.12
N GLU A 11 -44.64 7.06 29.77
CA GLU A 11 -44.61 5.95 30.74
C GLU A 11 -43.20 5.69 31.29
N LYS A 12 -42.15 5.74 30.45
CA LYS A 12 -40.74 5.61 30.85
C LYS A 12 -40.35 6.60 31.94
N ASN A 13 -40.90 7.81 31.88
CA ASN A 13 -40.57 8.88 32.81
C ASN A 13 -41.29 8.78 34.17
N LYS A 14 -42.30 7.90 34.31
CA LYS A 14 -43.00 7.68 35.59
C LYS A 14 -42.17 6.79 36.50
N SER A 15 -41.97 7.23 37.74
CA SER A 15 -41.22 6.47 38.75
C SER A 15 -41.93 5.24 39.31
N ALA A 16 -43.23 5.05 38.99
CA ALA A 16 -44.07 4.01 39.57
C ALA A 16 -44.22 2.76 38.69
N ASN A 17 -43.78 2.81 37.43
CA ASN A 17 -43.93 1.68 36.52
C ASN A 17 -42.65 0.87 36.50
N GLU A 18 -42.79 -0.42 36.80
CA GLU A 18 -41.70 -1.36 36.61
C GLU A 18 -41.57 -1.65 35.11
N PRO A 19 -40.38 -1.43 34.52
CA PRO A 19 -40.09 -1.89 33.17
C PRO A 19 -40.22 -3.42 33.11
N VAL A 20 -40.70 -3.95 31.99
CA VAL A 20 -40.82 -5.38 31.77
C VAL A 20 -40.14 -5.74 30.45
N SER A 21 -39.28 -6.76 30.50
CA SER A 21 -38.68 -7.33 29.30
C SER A 21 -39.59 -8.34 28.64
N VAL A 22 -39.64 -8.30 27.32
CA VAL A 22 -40.50 -9.14 26.49
C VAL A 22 -39.68 -9.72 25.37
N LEU A 23 -39.54 -11.05 25.34
CA LEU A 23 -38.91 -11.76 24.24
C LEU A 23 -40.00 -12.19 23.26
N LYS A 24 -40.02 -11.60 22.07
CA LYS A 24 -40.86 -12.04 20.95
C LYS A 24 -40.06 -13.02 20.10
N MET A 25 -40.62 -14.18 19.81
CA MET A 25 -40.03 -15.14 18.89
C MET A 25 -40.97 -15.38 17.73
N VAL A 26 -40.48 -15.19 16.51
CA VAL A 26 -41.22 -15.35 15.27
C VAL A 26 -40.60 -16.48 14.48
N TRP A 27 -41.35 -17.57 14.27
CA TRP A 27 -40.97 -18.62 13.34
C TRP A 27 -41.75 -18.47 12.03
N PRO A 28 -41.07 -18.54 10.88
CA PRO A 28 -41.74 -18.63 9.59
C PRO A 28 -42.43 -19.99 9.42
N VAL A 29 -43.05 -20.21 8.26
CA VAL A 29 -43.57 -21.54 7.89
C VAL A 29 -42.38 -22.49 7.70
N VAL A 30 -42.27 -23.52 8.53
CA VAL A 30 -41.16 -24.49 8.49
C VAL A 30 -41.71 -25.91 8.52
N ASN A 31 -41.22 -26.78 7.64
CA ASN A 31 -41.59 -28.21 7.60
C ASN A 31 -43.11 -28.48 7.53
N GLY A 32 -43.88 -27.58 6.89
CA GLY A 32 -45.34 -27.68 6.80
C GLY A 32 -46.10 -27.21 8.05
N ASN A 33 -45.39 -26.80 9.10
CA ASN A 33 -45.99 -26.14 10.25
C ASN A 33 -46.28 -24.65 9.92
N PRO A 34 -47.44 -24.11 10.32
CA PRO A 34 -47.77 -22.71 10.08
C PRO A 34 -46.83 -21.79 10.87
N ALA A 35 -46.61 -20.57 10.37
CA ALA A 35 -45.87 -19.56 11.11
C ALA A 35 -46.49 -19.33 12.50
N ILE A 36 -45.65 -19.17 13.51
CA ILE A 36 -46.07 -18.94 14.90
C ILE A 36 -45.29 -17.77 15.49
N THR A 37 -45.96 -17.00 16.34
CA THR A 37 -45.34 -15.91 17.08
C THR A 37 -45.68 -16.05 18.55
N LEU A 38 -44.66 -16.09 19.39
CA LEU A 38 -44.78 -16.23 20.84
C LEU A 38 -44.14 -15.04 21.53
N TYR A 39 -44.68 -14.67 22.68
CA TYR A 39 -44.17 -13.59 23.53
C TYR A 39 -43.89 -14.18 24.90
N PHE A 40 -42.66 -14.05 25.36
CA PHE A 40 -42.18 -14.54 26.65
C PHE A 40 -41.83 -13.37 27.56
N SER A 41 -42.07 -13.56 28.86
CA SER A 41 -41.66 -12.62 29.91
C SER A 41 -41.37 -13.37 31.22
N ASP A 42 -40.84 -12.68 32.22
CA ASP A 42 -40.63 -13.20 33.57
C ASP A 42 -41.93 -13.26 34.39
N ARG A 43 -42.99 -12.60 33.91
CA ARG A 43 -44.30 -12.50 34.58
C ARG A 43 -45.45 -12.53 33.57
N THR A 44 -46.63 -12.94 34.02
CA THR A 44 -47.83 -12.94 33.17
C THR A 44 -48.30 -11.51 32.95
N MET A 45 -48.42 -11.10 31.69
CA MET A 45 -48.90 -9.77 31.32
C MET A 45 -49.61 -9.80 29.97
N THR A 46 -50.32 -8.72 29.64
CA THR A 46 -51.00 -8.55 28.35
C THR A 46 -50.59 -7.22 27.72
N ILE A 47 -50.22 -7.27 26.45
CA ILE A 47 -49.81 -6.14 25.61
C ILE A 47 -50.87 -6.00 24.52
N GLY A 48 -51.77 -5.03 24.68
CA GLY A 48 -52.96 -4.93 23.84
C GLY A 48 -53.84 -6.18 23.97
N VAL A 49 -53.87 -7.01 22.92
CA VAL A 49 -54.61 -8.29 22.87
C VAL A 49 -53.72 -9.52 23.05
N THR A 50 -52.41 -9.32 23.12
CA THR A 50 -51.40 -10.38 23.14
C THR A 50 -51.02 -10.71 24.57
N THR A 51 -51.16 -11.97 24.99
CA THR A 51 -50.74 -12.42 26.32
C THR A 51 -49.30 -12.93 26.27
N CYS A 52 -48.43 -12.38 27.11
CA CYS A 52 -47.06 -12.87 27.27
C CYS A 52 -47.04 -14.08 28.20
N ILE A 53 -46.35 -15.13 27.76
CA ILE A 53 -46.15 -16.37 28.50
C ILE A 53 -45.04 -16.14 29.53
N ALA A 54 -45.36 -16.35 30.81
CA ALA A 54 -44.42 -16.18 31.92
C ALA A 54 -43.44 -17.38 32.00
N ASN A 55 -42.55 -17.49 31.01
CA ASN A 55 -41.66 -18.64 30.84
C ASN A 55 -40.18 -18.30 31.05
N VAL A 56 -39.82 -17.03 31.20
CA VAL A 56 -38.41 -16.63 31.34
C VAL A 56 -37.96 -16.84 32.78
N ILE A 57 -36.92 -17.65 32.98
CA ILE A 57 -36.30 -17.92 34.28
C ILE A 57 -35.27 -16.85 34.59
N ASN A 58 -34.40 -16.57 33.62
CA ASN A 58 -33.31 -15.61 33.75
C ASN A 58 -33.12 -14.84 32.45
N TRP A 59 -32.98 -13.53 32.57
CA TRP A 59 -32.52 -12.67 31.49
C TRP A 59 -31.00 -12.56 31.61
N ALA A 60 -30.23 -12.85 30.57
CA ALA A 60 -28.84 -12.43 30.57
C ALA A 60 -28.73 -10.94 30.27
N GLU A 61 -27.52 -10.44 30.48
CA GLU A 61 -27.11 -9.13 30.01
C GLU A 61 -27.19 -9.10 28.48
N VAL A 62 -27.65 -7.98 27.92
CA VAL A 62 -27.45 -7.71 26.50
C VAL A 62 -26.11 -7.02 26.43
N ASP A 63 -25.09 -7.81 26.12
CA ASP A 63 -23.75 -7.27 26.05
C ASP A 63 -23.62 -6.42 24.78
N HIS A 64 -22.98 -5.27 24.90
CA HIS A 64 -22.53 -4.45 23.78
C HIS A 64 -21.09 -3.98 24.04
N LEU A 65 -20.33 -4.67 24.91
CA LEU A 65 -19.03 -4.22 25.37
C LEU A 65 -17.99 -4.16 24.27
N LEU A 66 -17.26 -3.05 24.30
CA LEU A 66 -15.89 -2.96 23.81
C LEU A 66 -14.99 -3.75 24.78
N THR A 67 -14.43 -4.86 24.33
CA THR A 67 -13.32 -5.50 25.04
C THR A 67 -12.17 -4.47 25.11
N GLN A 68 -11.58 -4.27 26.31
CA GLN A 68 -10.54 -3.27 26.52
C GLN A 68 -9.33 -3.56 25.61
N GLY A 69 -9.14 -2.78 24.55
CA GLY A 69 -8.11 -2.98 23.52
C GLY A 69 -8.64 -3.17 22.10
N GLU A 70 -9.93 -3.45 21.94
CA GLU A 70 -10.58 -3.47 20.63
C GLU A 70 -11.06 -2.06 20.29
N SER A 71 -10.42 -1.47 19.28
CA SER A 71 -10.82 -0.19 18.70
C SER A 71 -12.28 -0.24 18.26
N ALA A 72 -13.18 0.39 19.04
CA ALA A 72 -14.52 0.92 18.73
C ALA A 72 -15.54 0.10 17.88
N GLY A 73 -15.20 -1.04 17.28
CA GLY A 73 -15.90 -1.52 16.08
C GLY A 73 -16.44 -2.94 16.12
N ARG A 74 -16.17 -3.75 17.16
CA ARG A 74 -16.40 -5.21 17.07
C ARG A 74 -17.16 -5.86 18.22
N SER A 75 -17.92 -5.08 19.00
CA SER A 75 -18.81 -5.72 19.97
C SER A 75 -19.97 -6.40 19.24
N ILE A 76 -19.97 -7.72 19.24
CA ILE A 76 -21.12 -8.52 18.85
C ILE A 76 -22.06 -8.45 20.04
N ALA A 77 -23.27 -7.92 19.83
CA ALA A 77 -24.27 -8.03 20.86
C ALA A 77 -24.73 -9.47 20.95
N ASP A 78 -24.41 -10.09 22.08
CA ASP A 78 -24.79 -11.44 22.40
C ASP A 78 -25.56 -11.40 23.72
N SER A 79 -26.56 -12.26 23.84
CA SER A 79 -27.38 -12.37 25.03
C SER A 79 -27.92 -13.77 25.15
N GLN A 80 -27.91 -14.30 26.37
CA GLN A 80 -28.50 -15.59 26.67
C GLN A 80 -29.84 -15.43 27.37
N VAL A 81 -30.86 -16.18 26.98
CA VAL A 81 -32.13 -16.20 27.70
C VAL A 81 -32.42 -17.60 28.16
N GLU A 82 -32.64 -17.76 29.48
CA GLU A 82 -33.04 -19.02 30.05
C GLU A 82 -34.57 -19.07 30.16
N LEU A 83 -35.18 -20.01 29.42
CA LEU A 83 -36.60 -20.31 29.48
C LEU A 83 -36.86 -21.57 30.30
N SER A 84 -38.02 -21.66 30.96
CA SER A 84 -38.45 -22.91 31.56
C SER A 84 -38.87 -23.90 30.47
N ASN A 85 -38.44 -25.15 30.63
CA ASN A 85 -38.86 -26.27 29.81
C ASN A 85 -40.11 -26.99 30.38
N ALA A 86 -40.82 -26.34 31.31
CA ALA A 86 -42.08 -26.85 31.83
C ALA A 86 -43.15 -26.94 30.72
N ALA A 87 -44.09 -27.86 30.87
CA ALA A 87 -45.17 -28.00 29.90
C ALA A 87 -46.16 -26.82 30.01
N LEU A 88 -46.28 -26.03 28.94
CA LEU A 88 -47.13 -24.84 28.86
C LEU A 88 -47.97 -24.89 27.58
N ASP A 89 -49.05 -24.10 27.53
CA ASP A 89 -49.84 -23.96 26.31
C ASP A 89 -49.27 -22.85 25.43
N TYR A 90 -48.63 -23.23 24.33
CA TYR A 90 -48.09 -22.31 23.32
C TYR A 90 -49.09 -22.04 22.17
N GLY A 91 -50.37 -22.31 22.37
CA GLY A 91 -51.44 -22.12 21.39
C GLY A 91 -51.78 -23.37 20.56
N SER A 92 -50.99 -24.44 20.67
CA SER A 92 -51.28 -25.76 20.08
C SER A 92 -51.60 -26.86 21.11
N GLY A 93 -51.85 -26.48 22.37
CA GLY A 93 -52.01 -27.40 23.49
C GLY A 93 -50.79 -27.39 24.41
N VAL A 94 -50.88 -28.15 25.50
CA VAL A 94 -49.83 -28.21 26.54
C VAL A 94 -48.69 -29.12 26.09
N GLU A 95 -47.51 -28.55 25.90
CA GLU A 95 -46.27 -29.24 25.51
C GLU A 95 -45.06 -28.56 26.15
N ARG A 96 -43.90 -29.24 26.17
CA ARG A 96 -42.65 -28.62 26.65
C ARG A 96 -42.04 -27.72 25.57
N PHE A 97 -41.30 -26.67 25.95
CA PHE A 97 -40.63 -25.82 24.96
C PHE A 97 -39.67 -26.62 24.06
N SER A 98 -38.98 -27.62 24.62
CA SER A 98 -38.16 -28.58 23.86
C SER A 98 -38.92 -29.37 22.78
N GLU A 99 -40.19 -29.69 23.02
CA GLU A 99 -41.05 -30.40 22.06
C GLU A 99 -41.51 -29.43 20.95
N LEU A 100 -41.78 -28.17 21.31
CA LEU A 100 -42.10 -27.11 20.37
C LEU A 100 -40.93 -26.86 19.40
N ILE A 101 -39.71 -26.70 19.90
CA ILE A 101 -38.53 -26.45 19.04
C ILE A 101 -38.18 -27.67 18.16
N GLY A 102 -38.59 -28.88 18.55
CA GLY A 102 -38.49 -30.06 17.68
C GLY A 102 -39.37 -29.98 16.43
N ARG A 103 -40.44 -29.18 16.46
CA ARG A 103 -41.31 -28.89 15.31
C ARG A 103 -40.94 -27.58 14.61
N TYR A 104 -40.45 -26.63 15.40
CA TYR A 104 -40.06 -25.29 14.99
C TYR A 104 -38.57 -25.07 15.33
N PRO A 105 -37.63 -25.48 14.45
CA PRO A 105 -36.21 -25.36 14.73
C PRO A 105 -35.87 -23.92 15.12
N LEU A 106 -35.07 -23.78 16.17
CA LEU A 106 -34.77 -22.50 16.79
C LEU A 106 -33.96 -21.60 15.84
N GLU A 107 -33.14 -22.23 15.01
CA GLU A 107 -32.30 -21.62 13.97
C GLU A 107 -33.13 -20.95 12.86
N ALA A 108 -34.41 -21.28 12.76
CA ALA A 108 -35.34 -20.61 11.85
C ALA A 108 -36.11 -19.45 12.51
N ALA A 109 -35.96 -19.26 13.83
CA ALA A 109 -36.65 -18.20 14.57
C ALA A 109 -35.89 -16.88 14.48
N THR A 110 -36.65 -15.79 14.37
CA THR A 110 -36.14 -14.46 14.72
C THR A 110 -36.61 -14.12 16.12
N ALA A 111 -35.67 -13.87 17.03
CA ALA A 111 -35.97 -13.30 18.33
C ALA A 111 -35.89 -11.77 18.29
N THR A 112 -36.78 -11.12 19.01
CA THR A 112 -36.66 -9.71 19.32
C THR A 112 -36.91 -9.51 20.80
N LEU A 113 -35.89 -9.07 21.52
CA LEU A 113 -36.00 -8.62 22.90
C LEU A 113 -36.52 -7.19 22.88
N TYR A 114 -37.59 -6.92 23.61
CA TYR A 114 -38.20 -5.61 23.74
C TYR A 114 -38.19 -5.14 25.19
N GLN A 115 -38.11 -3.82 25.36
CA GLN A 115 -38.48 -3.16 26.60
C GLN A 115 -39.94 -2.71 26.54
N TRP A 116 -40.70 -3.02 27.59
CA TRP A 116 -42.08 -2.58 27.77
C TRP A 116 -42.26 -1.76 29.05
N PHE A 117 -43.13 -0.75 28.98
CA PHE A 117 -43.57 0.04 30.14
C PHE A 117 -45.06 -0.17 30.34
N GLY A 118 -45.52 -0.44 31.57
CA GLY A 118 -46.94 -0.67 31.84
C GLY A 118 -47.78 0.61 31.67
N GLY A 119 -48.88 0.55 30.89
CA GLY A 119 -49.84 1.65 30.74
C GLY A 119 -51.04 1.26 29.88
N ALA A 120 -52.25 1.73 30.22
CA ALA A 120 -53.50 1.34 29.54
C ALA A 120 -53.62 1.86 28.09
N SER A 121 -52.71 2.73 27.64
CA SER A 121 -52.71 3.33 26.31
C SER A 121 -51.62 2.80 25.38
N LEU A 122 -50.73 1.93 25.87
CA LEU A 122 -49.67 1.36 25.04
C LEU A 122 -50.14 0.07 24.39
N ASP A 123 -49.74 -0.17 23.14
CA ASP A 123 -50.00 -1.41 22.41
C ASP A 123 -48.73 -2.05 21.81
N GLU A 124 -48.88 -3.07 20.96
CA GLU A 124 -47.72 -3.76 20.38
C GLU A 124 -46.83 -2.83 19.53
N SER A 125 -47.38 -1.75 18.96
CA SER A 125 -46.60 -0.77 18.19
C SER A 125 -45.69 0.11 19.05
N ASP A 126 -45.92 0.13 20.37
CA ASP A 126 -45.10 0.83 21.36
C ASP A 126 -43.95 -0.03 21.91
N LEU A 127 -43.84 -1.30 21.49
CA LEU A 127 -42.73 -2.16 21.86
C LEU A 127 -41.41 -1.60 21.31
N THR A 128 -40.46 -1.36 22.22
CA THR A 128 -39.18 -0.76 21.89
C THR A 128 -38.10 -1.86 21.81
N PRO A 129 -37.63 -2.25 20.61
CA PRO A 129 -36.71 -3.37 20.47
C PRO A 129 -35.33 -3.04 21.06
N LEU A 130 -34.78 -3.90 21.89
CA LEU A 130 -33.43 -3.79 22.44
C LEU A 130 -32.41 -4.60 21.62
N LEU A 131 -32.85 -5.74 21.09
CA LEU A 131 -32.02 -6.67 20.33
C LEU A 131 -32.90 -7.44 19.35
N VAL A 132 -32.50 -7.52 18.08
CA VAL A 132 -33.05 -8.46 17.09
C VAL A 132 -31.98 -9.48 16.78
N ALA A 133 -32.26 -10.76 17.03
CA ALA A 133 -31.26 -11.82 17.02
C ALA A 133 -31.73 -13.08 16.28
N GLU A 134 -30.77 -13.83 15.75
CA GLU A 134 -30.96 -15.24 15.43
C GLU A 134 -30.78 -16.06 16.71
N CYS A 135 -31.43 -17.22 16.80
CA CYS A 135 -31.42 -18.02 18.00
C CYS A 135 -30.79 -19.39 17.77
N GLU A 136 -29.88 -19.77 18.65
CA GLU A 136 -29.32 -21.12 18.69
C GLU A 136 -29.46 -21.70 20.11
N PRO A 137 -29.84 -22.99 20.25
CA PRO A 137 -29.96 -23.59 21.56
C PRO A 137 -28.57 -23.97 22.07
N VAL A 138 -28.15 -23.39 23.19
CA VAL A 138 -26.84 -23.70 23.78
C VAL A 138 -26.95 -24.95 24.65
N GLU A 139 -27.91 -24.94 25.58
CA GLU A 139 -28.09 -26.01 26.57
C GLU A 139 -29.58 -26.22 26.86
N TRP A 140 -30.00 -27.47 27.05
CA TRP A 140 -31.35 -27.77 27.52
C TRP A 140 -31.39 -29.03 28.37
N ASN A 141 -32.26 -29.01 29.37
CA ASN A 141 -32.54 -30.13 30.26
C ASN A 141 -34.05 -30.20 30.55
N GLU A 142 -34.48 -31.05 31.49
CA GLU A 142 -35.92 -31.19 31.81
C GLU A 142 -36.55 -29.94 32.45
N GLN A 143 -35.76 -29.02 33.00
CA GLN A 143 -36.20 -27.85 33.76
C GLN A 143 -36.06 -26.55 32.95
N SER A 144 -34.99 -26.40 32.17
CA SER A 144 -34.70 -25.16 31.44
C SER A 144 -34.07 -25.37 30.07
N ILE A 145 -34.15 -24.33 29.25
CA ILE A 145 -33.54 -24.18 27.93
C ILE A 145 -32.84 -22.83 27.90
N VAL A 146 -31.54 -22.83 27.62
CA VAL A 146 -30.74 -21.62 27.40
C VAL A 146 -30.63 -21.38 25.90
N ILE A 147 -31.11 -20.22 25.48
CA ILE A 147 -31.08 -19.76 24.10
C ILE A 147 -29.96 -18.73 23.97
N ASP A 148 -29.03 -18.95 23.04
CA ASP A 148 -28.12 -17.91 22.57
C ASP A 148 -28.88 -17.01 21.60
N MET A 149 -28.74 -15.70 21.78
CA MET A 149 -29.31 -14.69 20.90
C MET A 149 -28.18 -13.85 20.33
N THR A 150 -27.71 -14.23 19.15
CA THR A 150 -26.70 -13.47 18.42
C THR A 150 -27.38 -12.42 17.56
N LEU A 151 -27.00 -11.15 17.75
CA LEU A 151 -27.50 -10.03 16.95
C LEU A 151 -27.40 -10.32 15.45
N ILE A 152 -28.52 -10.27 14.70
CA ILE A 152 -28.53 -10.62 13.27
C ILE A 152 -27.48 -9.81 12.49
N SER A 153 -27.29 -8.55 12.88
CA SER A 153 -26.35 -7.67 12.18
C SER A 153 -24.88 -7.99 12.38
N SER A 154 -24.48 -8.76 13.40
CA SER A 154 -23.08 -9.19 13.52
C SER A 154 -22.69 -10.15 12.40
N LEU A 155 -23.64 -10.95 11.90
CA LEU A 155 -23.44 -11.87 10.79
C LEU A 155 -23.30 -11.17 9.43
N TYR A 156 -23.69 -9.89 9.34
CA TYR A 156 -23.58 -9.15 8.08
C TYR A 156 -22.13 -8.87 7.69
N GLY A 157 -21.26 -8.73 8.69
CA GLY A 157 -19.90 -8.26 8.58
C GLY A 157 -18.86 -9.26 8.06
N GLU A 158 -19.00 -10.55 8.41
CA GLU A 158 -17.95 -11.57 8.21
C GLU A 158 -17.77 -12.02 6.75
N GLU A 159 -18.76 -11.76 5.89
CA GLU A 159 -18.72 -12.19 4.50
C GLU A 159 -17.70 -11.39 3.68
N VAL A 160 -16.93 -12.11 2.85
CA VAL A 160 -15.98 -11.50 1.91
C VAL A 160 -16.75 -10.93 0.72
N ILE A 161 -16.59 -9.63 0.47
CA ILE A 161 -17.32 -8.92 -0.57
C ILE A 161 -16.96 -9.37 -2.00
N CYS A 162 -15.67 -9.57 -2.29
CA CYS A 162 -15.23 -9.85 -3.66
C CYS A 162 -15.36 -11.33 -4.04
N ARG A 163 -15.88 -11.60 -5.23
CA ARG A 163 -15.92 -12.96 -5.81
C ARG A 163 -14.55 -13.39 -6.34
N LYS A 164 -14.27 -14.70 -6.33
CA LYS A 164 -13.06 -15.27 -6.96
C LYS A 164 -13.29 -15.58 -8.43
N ILE A 165 -12.28 -15.39 -9.26
CA ILE A 165 -12.25 -15.90 -10.64
C ILE A 165 -12.22 -17.43 -10.58
N THR A 166 -13.18 -18.08 -11.24
CA THR A 166 -13.28 -19.54 -11.31
C THR A 166 -13.19 -20.03 -12.75
N THR A 167 -12.74 -21.27 -12.92
CA THR A 167 -12.68 -21.94 -14.23
C THR A 167 -14.06 -22.18 -14.85
N ASN A 168 -15.11 -22.24 -14.02
CA ASN A 168 -16.49 -22.39 -14.52
C ASN A 168 -16.96 -21.14 -15.25
N GLU A 169 -16.59 -19.95 -14.75
CA GLU A 169 -16.98 -18.68 -15.35
C GLU A 169 -16.01 -18.26 -16.45
N TYR A 170 -14.71 -18.48 -16.25
CA TYR A 170 -13.65 -18.15 -17.19
C TYR A 170 -12.80 -19.40 -17.51
N PRO A 171 -13.28 -20.30 -18.39
CA PRO A 171 -12.59 -21.56 -18.69
C PRO A 171 -11.23 -21.39 -19.37
N ASN A 172 -10.97 -20.23 -19.98
CA ASN A 172 -9.71 -19.91 -20.66
C ASN A 172 -8.80 -18.99 -19.81
N ALA A 173 -9.15 -18.73 -18.55
CA ALA A 173 -8.32 -17.91 -17.68
C ALA A 173 -7.00 -18.64 -17.37
N PRO A 174 -5.85 -17.95 -17.42
CA PRO A 174 -4.58 -18.55 -17.04
C PRO A 174 -4.62 -18.94 -15.55
N GLU A 175 -3.88 -19.99 -15.18
CA GLU A 175 -3.84 -20.51 -13.81
C GLU A 175 -3.48 -19.43 -12.77
N SER A 176 -2.64 -18.46 -13.14
CA SER A 176 -2.27 -17.34 -12.28
C SER A 176 -3.44 -16.41 -11.93
N SER A 177 -4.48 -16.35 -12.76
CA SER A 177 -5.68 -15.54 -12.55
C SER A 177 -6.77 -16.29 -11.78
N ILE A 178 -6.78 -17.62 -11.83
CA ILE A 178 -7.75 -18.43 -11.08
C ILE A 178 -7.54 -18.22 -9.57
N GLY A 179 -8.62 -17.94 -8.86
CA GLY A 179 -8.60 -17.66 -7.42
C GLY A 179 -8.31 -16.20 -7.05
N GLN A 180 -7.87 -15.36 -7.99
CA GLN A 180 -7.80 -13.91 -7.77
C GLN A 180 -9.21 -13.34 -7.57
N ARG A 181 -9.33 -12.26 -6.79
CA ARG A 181 -10.60 -11.58 -6.54
C ARG A 181 -10.93 -10.64 -7.70
N MET A 182 -12.20 -10.61 -8.08
CA MET A 182 -12.70 -9.68 -9.10
C MET A 182 -12.75 -8.27 -8.48
N PRO A 183 -12.12 -7.26 -9.12
CA PRO A 183 -12.10 -5.92 -8.56
C PRO A 183 -13.49 -5.29 -8.49
N ILE A 184 -13.79 -4.57 -7.41
CA ILE A 184 -14.93 -3.65 -7.33
C ILE A 184 -14.37 -2.22 -7.31
N ILE A 185 -14.83 -1.38 -8.24
CA ILE A 185 -14.30 -0.02 -8.42
C ILE A 185 -15.34 0.97 -7.90
N ILE A 186 -14.96 1.78 -6.90
CA ILE A 186 -15.79 2.84 -6.31
C ILE A 186 -15.26 4.19 -6.76
N GLY A 187 -16.15 5.13 -7.11
CA GLY A 187 -15.76 6.46 -7.57
C GLY A 187 -14.86 6.46 -8.82
N THR A 188 -14.18 7.58 -9.11
CA THR A 188 -13.27 7.65 -10.27
C THR A 188 -11.85 7.25 -9.89
N VAL A 189 -11.31 6.22 -10.53
CA VAL A 189 -10.02 5.62 -10.17
C VAL A 189 -9.14 5.41 -11.40
N PRO A 190 -7.92 5.99 -11.44
CA PRO A 190 -6.96 5.74 -12.50
C PRO A 190 -6.12 4.48 -12.24
N GLY A 191 -5.63 3.87 -13.31
CA GLY A 191 -4.60 2.84 -13.27
C GLY A 191 -5.02 1.53 -12.62
N VAL A 192 -6.31 1.18 -12.66
CA VAL A 192 -6.80 -0.10 -12.10
C VAL A 192 -6.22 -1.24 -12.93
N LYS A 193 -5.53 -2.18 -12.28
CA LYS A 193 -4.91 -3.31 -12.95
C LYS A 193 -5.97 -4.30 -13.41
N ALA A 194 -5.97 -4.62 -14.70
CA ALA A 194 -6.85 -5.62 -15.27
C ALA A 194 -6.25 -7.03 -15.14
N ILE A 195 -7.10 -8.03 -14.89
CA ILE A 195 -6.72 -9.42 -14.69
C ILE A 195 -6.94 -10.20 -15.99
N PRO A 196 -5.92 -10.81 -16.61
CA PRO A 196 -6.11 -11.59 -17.83
C PRO A 196 -7.06 -12.77 -17.58
N VAL A 197 -8.16 -12.84 -18.32
CA VAL A 197 -9.13 -13.96 -18.32
C VAL A 197 -9.08 -14.77 -19.62
N ARG A 198 -8.35 -14.27 -20.61
CA ARG A 198 -7.86 -15.06 -21.76
C ARG A 198 -6.50 -14.51 -22.19
N LYS A 199 -5.47 -15.35 -22.11
CA LYS A 199 -4.07 -14.98 -22.38
C LYS A 199 -3.50 -15.83 -23.52
N ALA A 200 -2.66 -15.22 -24.36
CA ALA A 200 -1.90 -15.94 -25.37
C ALA A 200 -0.83 -16.84 -24.73
N ASN A 201 -0.68 -18.06 -25.24
CA ASN A 201 0.43 -18.92 -24.84
C ASN A 201 1.76 -18.34 -25.31
N ARG A 202 2.83 -18.59 -24.54
CA ARG A 202 4.17 -18.04 -24.78
C ARG A 202 5.21 -19.14 -24.65
N THR A 203 6.23 -19.06 -25.48
CA THR A 203 7.43 -19.90 -25.45
C THR A 203 8.58 -19.11 -26.05
N GLU A 204 9.76 -19.71 -26.15
CA GLU A 204 10.95 -19.05 -26.70
C GLU A 204 11.60 -19.95 -27.74
N VAL A 205 12.14 -19.31 -28.78
CA VAL A 205 12.92 -19.98 -29.83
C VAL A 205 14.15 -20.63 -29.19
N SER A 206 14.40 -21.92 -29.44
CA SER A 206 15.56 -22.62 -28.87
C SER A 206 16.76 -22.70 -29.82
N SER A 207 16.58 -22.39 -31.11
CA SER A 207 17.63 -22.38 -32.13
C SER A 207 17.29 -21.37 -33.23
N ILE A 208 18.29 -20.82 -33.93
CA ILE A 208 18.07 -19.79 -34.97
C ILE A 208 17.05 -20.29 -36.02
N ALA A 209 16.01 -19.49 -36.27
CA ALA A 209 15.03 -19.73 -37.33
C ALA A 209 15.30 -18.79 -38.51
N LYS A 210 15.39 -19.34 -39.71
CA LYS A 210 15.70 -18.62 -40.94
C LYS A 210 14.45 -18.39 -41.78
N PRO A 211 14.44 -17.34 -42.63
CA PRO A 211 13.35 -17.12 -43.58
C PRO A 211 13.08 -18.37 -44.42
N GLY A 212 11.81 -18.79 -44.48
CA GLY A 212 11.35 -19.97 -45.21
C GLY A 212 11.45 -21.31 -44.46
N ASP A 213 11.95 -21.35 -43.22
CA ASP A 213 11.98 -22.58 -42.43
C ASP A 213 10.56 -23.12 -42.20
N THR A 214 10.37 -24.44 -42.37
CA THR A 214 9.07 -25.12 -42.18
C THR A 214 8.90 -25.70 -40.78
N THR A 215 9.88 -25.50 -39.91
CA THR A 215 9.90 -25.93 -38.51
C THR A 215 10.44 -24.81 -37.65
N LEU A 216 9.90 -24.67 -36.44
CA LEU A 216 10.37 -23.70 -35.45
C LEU A 216 10.66 -24.43 -34.14
N ASP A 217 11.94 -24.52 -33.77
CA ASP A 217 12.37 -25.15 -32.52
C ASP A 217 12.11 -24.19 -31.35
N VAL A 218 11.43 -24.67 -30.31
CA VAL A 218 11.05 -23.88 -29.14
C VAL A 218 11.25 -24.66 -27.85
N ARG A 219 11.31 -23.95 -26.72
CA ARG A 219 11.52 -24.57 -25.41
C ARG A 219 10.39 -25.51 -24.96
N ASP A 220 9.13 -25.11 -25.18
CA ASP A 220 7.94 -25.90 -24.83
C ASP A 220 6.74 -25.52 -25.71
N THR A 221 5.95 -26.50 -26.14
CA THR A 221 4.69 -26.30 -26.88
C THR A 221 3.46 -26.80 -26.12
N SER A 222 3.62 -27.31 -24.90
CA SER A 222 2.58 -28.05 -24.15
C SER A 222 1.24 -27.30 -24.09
N LYS A 223 1.30 -25.98 -23.89
CA LYS A 223 0.13 -25.10 -23.76
C LYS A 223 -0.48 -24.63 -25.09
N PHE A 224 0.20 -24.81 -26.21
CA PHE A 224 -0.27 -24.39 -27.54
C PHE A 224 -1.25 -25.41 -28.15
N PRO A 225 -2.19 -24.99 -29.02
CA PRO A 225 -3.06 -25.90 -29.76
C PRO A 225 -2.26 -26.81 -30.71
N SER A 226 -2.88 -27.88 -31.22
CA SER A 226 -2.23 -28.82 -32.14
C SER A 226 -1.87 -28.20 -33.51
N ALA A 227 -2.59 -27.16 -33.92
CA ALA A 227 -2.35 -26.33 -35.09
C ALA A 227 -2.85 -24.92 -34.80
N GLY A 228 -2.31 -23.89 -35.46
CA GLY A 228 -2.71 -22.51 -35.18
C GLY A 228 -1.79 -21.47 -35.81
N SER A 229 -1.81 -20.27 -35.23
CA SER A 229 -0.97 -19.15 -35.64
C SER A 229 -0.15 -18.61 -34.47
N LEU A 230 1.06 -18.14 -34.75
CA LEU A 230 2.04 -17.60 -33.82
C LEU A 230 2.49 -16.22 -34.29
N LEU A 231 2.99 -15.42 -33.37
CA LEU A 231 3.72 -14.18 -33.62
C LEU A 231 5.15 -14.38 -33.11
N LEU A 232 6.12 -14.14 -33.99
CA LEU A 232 7.54 -14.11 -33.66
C LEU A 232 8.13 -12.82 -34.25
N GLY A 233 8.44 -11.85 -33.38
CA GLY A 233 8.71 -10.48 -33.81
C GLY A 233 7.52 -9.86 -34.56
N GLU A 234 7.73 -9.58 -35.85
CA GLU A 234 6.71 -9.09 -36.79
C GLU A 234 6.11 -10.19 -37.68
N ASP A 235 6.68 -11.40 -37.66
CA ASP A 235 6.24 -12.51 -38.49
C ASP A 235 4.99 -13.19 -37.89
N ALA A 236 3.94 -13.27 -38.71
CA ALA A 236 2.74 -14.04 -38.43
C ALA A 236 2.90 -15.46 -39.01
N ILE A 237 3.26 -16.42 -38.15
CA ILE A 237 3.59 -17.78 -38.55
C ILE A 237 2.35 -18.67 -38.39
N THR A 238 1.96 -19.41 -39.41
CA THR A 238 0.95 -20.48 -39.29
C THR A 238 1.64 -21.84 -39.18
N PHE A 239 1.18 -22.72 -38.30
CA PHE A 239 1.72 -24.07 -38.12
C PHE A 239 0.59 -25.12 -38.17
N THR A 240 0.92 -26.33 -38.65
CA THR A 240 -0.07 -27.41 -38.88
C THR A 240 0.07 -28.59 -37.92
N GLY A 241 1.15 -28.63 -37.13
CA GLY A 241 1.40 -29.65 -36.12
C GLY A 241 2.44 -29.19 -35.09
N LYS A 242 2.55 -29.90 -33.96
CA LYS A 242 3.58 -29.67 -32.96
C LYS A 242 4.13 -30.97 -32.36
N THR A 243 5.39 -30.95 -31.93
CA THR A 243 5.98 -31.88 -30.97
C THR A 243 6.17 -31.18 -29.63
N ALA A 244 6.75 -31.80 -28.60
CA ALA A 244 6.96 -31.16 -27.30
C ALA A 244 7.81 -29.87 -27.36
N THR A 245 8.71 -29.74 -28.34
CA THR A 245 9.70 -28.65 -28.44
C THR A 245 9.82 -28.09 -29.86
N GLN A 246 8.82 -28.32 -30.71
CA GLN A 246 8.88 -27.87 -32.10
C GLN A 246 7.49 -27.63 -32.68
N PHE A 247 7.32 -26.53 -33.40
CA PHE A 247 6.20 -26.33 -34.32
C PHE A 247 6.58 -26.82 -35.71
N THR A 248 5.68 -27.51 -36.39
CA THR A 248 5.92 -28.17 -37.68
C THR A 248 4.94 -27.70 -38.74
N GLY A 249 5.38 -27.73 -40.00
CA GLY A 249 4.63 -27.18 -41.13
C GLY A 249 4.39 -25.68 -40.97
N CYS A 250 5.42 -24.97 -40.47
CA CYS A 250 5.41 -23.53 -40.33
C CYS A 250 5.42 -22.84 -41.71
N SER A 251 4.68 -21.76 -41.83
CA SER A 251 4.72 -20.85 -42.97
C SER A 251 4.63 -19.41 -42.47
N GLY A 252 5.34 -18.47 -43.12
CA GLY A 252 5.34 -17.05 -42.73
C GLY A 252 6.53 -16.59 -41.89
N ILE A 253 7.59 -17.41 -41.78
CA ILE A 253 8.89 -16.96 -41.27
C ILE A 253 9.58 -16.20 -42.41
N ASN A 254 9.55 -14.87 -42.35
CA ASN A 254 10.11 -13.99 -43.39
C ASN A 254 11.41 -13.33 -42.95
N THR A 255 11.68 -13.31 -41.64
CA THR A 255 12.87 -12.69 -41.06
C THR A 255 13.73 -13.72 -40.30
N LEU A 256 14.99 -13.35 -40.03
CA LEU A 256 15.91 -14.16 -39.23
C LEU A 256 15.59 -13.93 -37.75
N HIS A 257 15.33 -15.01 -37.02
CA HIS A 257 15.08 -14.97 -35.58
C HIS A 257 16.17 -15.71 -34.82
N PHE A 258 16.64 -15.10 -33.74
CA PHE A 258 17.66 -15.68 -32.88
C PHE A 258 17.03 -16.58 -31.80
N ALA A 259 17.88 -17.40 -31.18
CA ALA A 259 17.49 -18.12 -29.97
C ALA A 259 17.08 -17.12 -28.87
N ASP A 260 16.17 -17.56 -28.01
CA ASP A 260 15.57 -16.82 -26.91
C ASP A 260 14.59 -15.69 -27.32
N GLU A 261 14.28 -15.55 -28.61
CA GLU A 261 13.17 -14.69 -29.04
C GLU A 261 11.81 -15.26 -28.61
N GLU A 262 10.91 -14.39 -28.14
CA GLU A 262 9.58 -14.78 -27.64
C GLU A 262 8.66 -15.18 -28.81
N VAL A 263 8.10 -16.38 -28.72
CA VAL A 263 7.04 -16.89 -29.61
C VAL A 263 5.72 -16.81 -28.87
N ILE A 264 4.76 -16.09 -29.43
CA ILE A 264 3.47 -15.80 -28.80
C ILE A 264 2.37 -16.43 -29.66
N GLU A 265 1.36 -17.04 -29.06
CA GLU A 265 0.18 -17.48 -29.78
C GLU A 265 -0.58 -16.27 -30.37
N ASN A 266 -0.87 -16.32 -31.68
CA ASN A 266 -1.61 -15.26 -32.35
C ASN A 266 -3.12 -15.43 -32.11
N ILE A 267 -3.60 -14.93 -30.97
CA ILE A 267 -5.03 -14.92 -30.64
C ILE A 267 -5.68 -13.59 -31.02
N SER A 268 -6.91 -13.66 -31.49
CA SER A 268 -7.69 -12.48 -31.92
C SER A 268 -8.56 -11.86 -30.82
N ASP A 269 -8.48 -12.38 -29.60
CA ASP A 269 -9.40 -12.09 -28.50
C ASP A 269 -8.72 -12.26 -27.13
N PHE A 270 -7.60 -11.57 -26.94
CA PHE A 270 -7.00 -11.44 -25.61
C PHE A 270 -7.94 -10.63 -24.72
N ARG A 271 -8.31 -11.15 -23.54
CA ARG A 271 -9.33 -10.55 -22.67
C ARG A 271 -8.78 -10.33 -21.27
N CYS A 272 -9.01 -9.13 -20.75
CA CYS A 272 -8.73 -8.78 -19.36
C CYS A 272 -10.01 -8.37 -18.65
N LEU A 273 -10.25 -8.92 -17.46
CA LEU A 273 -11.30 -8.51 -16.54
C LEU A 273 -10.82 -7.30 -15.74
N CYS A 274 -11.58 -6.21 -15.80
CA CYS A 274 -11.29 -4.96 -15.11
C CYS A 274 -12.11 -4.82 -13.82
N PHE A 275 -13.33 -5.36 -13.79
CA PHE A 275 -14.22 -5.29 -12.63
C PHE A 275 -15.25 -6.45 -12.63
N ASP A 276 -15.87 -6.72 -11.49
CA ASP A 276 -16.96 -7.70 -11.38
C ASP A 276 -18.24 -7.20 -12.07
N LYS A 277 -18.76 -7.95 -13.04
CA LYS A 277 -19.99 -7.62 -13.77
C LYS A 277 -21.24 -7.49 -12.88
N ASN A 278 -21.25 -8.04 -11.66
CA ASN A 278 -22.35 -7.84 -10.71
C ASN A 278 -22.32 -6.45 -10.05
N HIS A 279 -21.23 -5.72 -10.25
CA HIS A 279 -20.98 -4.39 -9.73
C HIS A 279 -20.63 -3.46 -10.90
N PRO A 280 -21.59 -3.19 -11.80
CA PRO A 280 -21.34 -2.47 -13.05
C PRO A 280 -20.82 -1.07 -12.78
N ILE A 281 -19.89 -0.62 -13.62
CA ILE A 281 -19.32 0.73 -13.55
C ILE A 281 -19.87 1.62 -14.67
N SER A 282 -19.71 2.93 -14.52
CA SER A 282 -20.21 3.90 -15.49
C SER A 282 -19.45 3.87 -16.82
N ALA A 283 -18.12 3.84 -16.76
CA ALA A 283 -17.28 3.86 -17.95
C ALA A 283 -15.84 3.41 -17.68
N ILE A 284 -15.17 2.92 -18.73
CA ILE A 284 -13.71 2.87 -18.82
C ILE A 284 -13.29 4.02 -19.73
N THR A 285 -12.57 5.01 -19.18
CA THR A 285 -12.20 6.23 -19.91
C THR A 285 -10.89 6.09 -20.67
N GLN A 286 -9.99 5.22 -20.21
CA GLN A 286 -8.71 4.97 -20.86
C GLN A 286 -8.23 3.53 -20.61
N VAL A 287 -7.65 2.90 -21.64
CA VAL A 287 -6.95 1.63 -21.53
C VAL A 287 -5.46 1.89 -21.75
N ARG A 288 -4.61 1.24 -20.96
CA ARG A 288 -3.15 1.35 -21.02
C ARG A 288 -2.50 -0.03 -21.04
N VAL A 289 -1.43 -0.16 -21.80
CA VAL A 289 -0.58 -1.36 -21.87
C VAL A 289 0.81 -0.98 -21.34
N GLY A 290 1.09 -1.35 -20.10
CA GLY A 290 2.12 -0.66 -19.33
C GLY A 290 1.72 0.81 -19.11
N GLU A 291 2.63 1.74 -19.38
CA GLU A 291 2.40 3.18 -19.19
C GLU A 291 1.71 3.84 -20.40
N ASP A 292 1.79 3.18 -21.55
CA ASP A 292 1.36 3.73 -22.83
C ASP A 292 -0.16 3.55 -23.01
N PRO A 293 -0.88 4.59 -23.44
CA PRO A 293 -2.29 4.46 -23.79
C PRO A 293 -2.48 3.57 -25.02
N ASP A 294 -3.50 2.70 -24.98
CA ASP A 294 -3.86 1.82 -26.08
C ASP A 294 -5.29 2.13 -26.55
N ASN A 295 -5.40 2.67 -27.77
CA ASN A 295 -6.68 3.00 -28.40
C ASN A 295 -7.23 1.85 -29.29
N SER A 296 -6.52 0.72 -29.39
CA SER A 296 -6.90 -0.43 -30.20
C SER A 296 -7.76 -1.45 -29.45
N ALA A 297 -7.83 -1.34 -28.13
CA ALA A 297 -8.66 -2.18 -27.29
C ALA A 297 -10.15 -1.84 -27.44
N THR A 298 -11.01 -2.85 -27.44
CA THR A 298 -12.48 -2.71 -27.38
C THR A 298 -12.95 -2.91 -25.94
N ILE A 299 -13.83 -2.03 -25.46
CA ILE A 299 -14.40 -2.11 -24.10
C ILE A 299 -15.72 -2.90 -24.15
N ASP A 300 -15.80 -3.99 -23.38
CA ASP A 300 -17.00 -4.79 -23.15
C ASP A 300 -17.52 -4.53 -21.73
N LEU A 301 -18.14 -3.36 -21.56
CA LEU A 301 -18.58 -2.86 -20.26
C LEU A 301 -19.56 -3.81 -19.53
N PRO A 302 -20.56 -4.45 -20.17
CA PRO A 302 -21.47 -5.38 -19.49
C PRO A 302 -20.80 -6.60 -18.85
N ASN A 303 -19.67 -7.07 -19.41
CA ASN A 303 -18.90 -8.17 -18.86
C ASN A 303 -17.74 -7.70 -17.96
N GLY A 304 -17.52 -6.39 -17.88
CA GLY A 304 -16.37 -5.81 -17.18
C GLY A 304 -15.03 -6.13 -17.82
N GLU A 305 -15.00 -6.34 -19.14
CA GLU A 305 -13.82 -6.79 -19.86
C GLU A 305 -13.26 -5.73 -20.82
N VAL A 306 -11.95 -5.80 -21.05
CA VAL A 306 -11.27 -5.15 -22.17
C VAL A 306 -10.75 -6.23 -23.10
N VAL A 307 -11.08 -6.10 -24.39
CA VAL A 307 -10.79 -7.08 -25.44
C VAL A 307 -9.80 -6.50 -26.44
N PHE A 308 -8.68 -7.19 -26.64
CA PHE A 308 -7.69 -6.84 -27.64
C PHE A 308 -7.76 -7.80 -28.82
N SER A 309 -7.70 -7.25 -30.03
CA SER A 309 -7.65 -8.02 -31.29
C SER A 309 -6.31 -8.74 -31.52
N LYS A 310 -5.32 -8.47 -30.68
CA LYS A 310 -3.99 -9.07 -30.66
C LYS A 310 -3.46 -9.03 -29.22
N THR A 311 -2.45 -9.83 -28.91
CA THR A 311 -1.78 -9.75 -27.59
C THR A 311 -1.23 -8.34 -27.36
N PRO A 312 -1.55 -7.68 -26.23
CA PRO A 312 -1.04 -6.35 -25.93
C PRO A 312 0.49 -6.39 -25.77
N ARG A 313 1.17 -5.38 -26.31
CA ARG A 313 2.64 -5.27 -26.24
C ARG A 313 3.04 -3.93 -25.64
N LYS A 314 3.92 -3.95 -24.64
CA LYS A 314 4.52 -2.76 -24.02
C LYS A 314 5.80 -2.40 -24.76
N ARG A 315 6.05 -1.10 -24.95
CA ARG A 315 7.34 -0.60 -25.42
C ARG A 315 8.38 -0.78 -24.31
N ILE A 316 9.39 -1.62 -24.53
CA ILE A 316 10.46 -1.87 -23.54
C ILE A 316 11.73 -1.10 -23.81
N GLY A 317 11.86 -0.53 -25.00
CA GLY A 317 13.00 0.27 -25.37
C GLY A 317 13.01 0.62 -26.84
N VAL A 318 14.16 1.10 -27.28
CA VAL A 318 14.47 1.41 -28.66
C VAL A 318 15.73 0.65 -29.01
N ASP A 319 15.65 -0.18 -30.05
CA ASP A 319 16.82 -0.81 -30.62
C ASP A 319 17.44 0.13 -31.63
N THR A 320 18.65 0.58 -31.30
CA THR A 320 19.51 1.27 -32.25
C THR A 320 20.15 0.25 -33.17
N ARG A 321 19.90 0.38 -34.47
CA ARG A 321 20.51 -0.41 -35.53
C ARG A 321 21.25 0.51 -36.49
N PHE A 322 22.31 -0.01 -37.10
CA PHE A 322 23.06 0.71 -38.13
C PHE A 322 22.87 0.00 -39.46
N GLN A 323 22.57 0.77 -40.50
CA GLN A 323 22.54 0.31 -41.88
C GLN A 323 23.59 1.07 -42.67
N LEU A 324 24.43 0.33 -43.39
CA LEU A 324 25.31 0.90 -44.41
C LEU A 324 24.61 0.80 -45.77
N ILE A 325 24.48 1.93 -46.44
CA ILE A 325 23.79 2.05 -47.73
C ILE A 325 24.80 2.51 -48.76
N ARG A 326 25.02 1.67 -49.78
CA ARG A 326 25.94 1.98 -50.87
C ARG A 326 25.17 2.73 -51.95
N PHE A 327 25.79 3.76 -52.51
CA PHE A 327 25.29 4.41 -53.73
C PHE A 327 25.22 3.39 -54.87
N ASP A 328 24.21 3.52 -55.72
CA ASP A 328 23.88 2.56 -56.78
C ASP A 328 24.21 3.08 -58.19
N ALA A 329 24.50 4.37 -58.35
CA ALA A 329 24.78 5.00 -59.63
C ALA A 329 25.87 6.07 -59.59
N VAL A 330 26.60 6.21 -60.70
CA VAL A 330 27.43 7.38 -61.01
C VAL A 330 26.60 8.35 -61.84
N GLU A 331 26.53 9.60 -61.41
CA GLU A 331 25.71 10.61 -62.11
C GLU A 331 26.37 11.12 -63.39
N ALA A 332 25.55 11.42 -64.39
CA ALA A 332 25.96 12.05 -65.63
C ALA A 332 26.62 13.42 -65.37
N GLY A 333 27.83 13.62 -65.86
CA GLY A 333 28.62 14.85 -65.64
C GLY A 333 29.81 14.67 -64.68
N THR A 334 29.96 13.49 -64.10
CA THR A 334 31.21 13.07 -63.43
C THR A 334 32.40 13.18 -64.37
N THR A 335 33.48 13.83 -63.93
CA THR A 335 34.75 13.97 -64.66
C THR A 335 35.89 13.15 -64.06
N ALA A 336 35.70 12.58 -62.86
CA ALA A 336 36.63 11.69 -62.18
C ALA A 336 37.04 10.51 -63.08
N LEU A 337 38.28 10.04 -62.93
CA LEU A 337 38.75 8.84 -63.62
C LEU A 337 38.23 7.60 -62.86
N ASN A 338 37.72 6.62 -63.61
CA ASN A 338 37.14 5.39 -63.08
C ASN A 338 36.07 5.60 -61.98
N PRO A 339 35.04 6.43 -62.21
CA PRO A 339 34.13 6.86 -61.15
C PRO A 339 33.27 5.72 -60.57
N ALA A 340 33.01 4.67 -61.37
CA ALA A 340 32.26 3.49 -60.92
C ALA A 340 32.97 2.74 -59.79
N ASN A 341 34.29 2.90 -59.66
CA ASN A 341 35.08 2.27 -58.59
C ASN A 341 34.66 2.76 -57.20
N ALA A 342 34.17 4.00 -57.08
CA ALA A 342 33.70 4.53 -55.80
C ALA A 342 32.36 3.93 -55.32
N LEU A 343 31.70 3.10 -56.15
CA LEU A 343 30.52 2.32 -55.77
C LEU A 343 30.89 0.98 -55.11
N THR A 344 32.15 0.55 -55.18
CA THR A 344 32.63 -0.75 -54.71
C THR A 344 33.68 -0.61 -53.61
N LEU A 345 33.35 -0.93 -52.36
CA LEU A 345 34.25 -0.78 -51.19
C LEU A 345 35.18 -1.97 -50.92
N ASP A 346 35.05 -3.06 -51.68
CA ASP A 346 35.63 -4.35 -51.29
C ASP A 346 37.06 -4.58 -51.83
N ASP A 347 37.58 -3.70 -52.68
CA ASP A 347 38.94 -3.80 -53.26
C ASP A 347 39.71 -2.47 -53.16
N LYS A 348 40.75 -2.45 -52.31
CA LYS A 348 41.63 -1.27 -52.12
C LYS A 348 42.43 -0.89 -53.38
N GLY A 349 42.50 -1.77 -54.38
CA GLY A 349 43.10 -1.49 -55.68
C GLY A 349 42.17 -0.76 -56.65
N VAL A 350 40.90 -0.56 -56.29
CA VAL A 350 39.83 -0.06 -57.16
C VAL A 350 39.29 1.25 -56.58
N TYR A 351 39.72 2.38 -57.12
CA TYR A 351 39.34 3.72 -56.62
C TYR A 351 38.96 4.66 -57.76
N ALA A 352 38.16 5.68 -57.45
CA ALA A 352 37.91 6.81 -58.33
C ALA A 352 38.98 7.89 -58.10
N THR A 353 39.56 8.42 -59.18
CA THR A 353 40.64 9.42 -59.09
C THR A 353 40.15 10.82 -59.43
N LEU A 354 40.41 11.76 -58.53
CA LEU A 354 40.15 13.18 -58.68
C LEU A 354 41.46 13.95 -58.85
N ASN A 355 41.52 14.84 -59.85
CA ASN A 355 42.63 15.77 -60.07
C ASN A 355 42.13 17.03 -60.80
N LYS A 356 43.01 17.96 -61.17
CA LYS A 356 42.62 19.22 -61.84
C LYS A 356 41.79 19.01 -63.12
N THR A 357 42.12 18.00 -63.92
CA THR A 357 41.40 17.70 -65.17
C THR A 357 40.14 16.88 -64.94
N ALA A 358 40.14 16.06 -63.89
CA ALA A 358 39.08 15.15 -63.48
C ALA A 358 38.56 15.55 -62.10
N HIS A 359 38.00 16.76 -61.98
CA HIS A 359 37.86 17.44 -60.68
C HIS A 359 36.52 17.21 -59.98
N ARG A 360 35.61 16.40 -60.55
CA ARG A 360 34.28 16.12 -59.97
C ARG A 360 33.91 14.65 -60.04
N LEU A 361 33.47 14.10 -58.91
CA LEU A 361 32.84 12.79 -58.79
C LEU A 361 31.42 12.98 -58.26
N TRP A 362 30.41 12.50 -58.98
CA TRP A 362 29.02 12.54 -58.54
C TRP A 362 28.49 11.12 -58.37
N LEU A 363 28.05 10.81 -57.15
CA LEU A 363 27.42 9.55 -56.79
C LEU A 363 25.94 9.82 -56.49
N ARG A 364 25.07 8.97 -56.99
CA ARG A 364 23.62 9.06 -56.78
C ARG A 364 23.12 7.78 -56.12
N GLN A 365 22.18 7.96 -55.18
CA GLN A 365 21.34 6.89 -54.68
C GLN A 365 20.01 6.97 -55.42
N THR A 366 19.74 6.07 -56.36
CA THR A 366 18.54 6.10 -57.22
C THR A 366 17.35 5.41 -56.58
N ASP A 367 17.59 4.31 -55.85
CA ASP A 367 16.54 3.53 -55.23
C ASP A 367 16.01 4.18 -53.95
N ALA A 368 14.68 4.12 -53.78
CA ALA A 368 14.02 4.54 -52.55
C ALA A 368 14.32 3.57 -51.41
N MET A 369 14.54 4.12 -50.21
CA MET A 369 14.73 3.33 -49.01
C MET A 369 13.39 3.04 -48.33
N GLY A 370 13.12 1.78 -48.02
CA GLY A 370 11.98 1.41 -47.17
C GLY A 370 12.16 1.99 -45.77
N ALA A 371 11.10 2.50 -45.16
CA ALA A 371 11.15 2.99 -43.79
C ALA A 371 11.43 1.82 -42.83
N LEU A 372 12.61 1.82 -42.19
CA LEU A 372 13.04 0.75 -41.27
C LEU A 372 12.80 1.10 -39.78
N GLY A 373 12.47 2.35 -39.48
CA GLY A 373 12.29 2.84 -38.11
C GLY A 373 12.30 4.37 -38.04
N GLU A 374 12.33 4.91 -36.83
CA GLU A 374 12.61 6.33 -36.60
C GLU A 374 14.08 6.60 -36.91
N MET A 375 14.38 7.62 -37.72
CA MET A 375 15.77 7.96 -38.03
C MET A 375 16.47 8.55 -36.80
N GLY A 376 17.62 7.99 -36.45
CA GLY A 376 18.57 8.59 -35.52
C GLY A 376 19.54 9.48 -36.28
N LYS A 377 20.83 9.16 -36.23
CA LYS A 377 21.89 9.87 -36.95
C LYS A 377 22.09 9.35 -38.37
N THR A 378 22.30 10.23 -39.34
CA THR A 378 22.75 9.86 -40.68
C THR A 378 24.12 10.45 -40.95
N GLU A 379 25.09 9.61 -41.27
CA GLU A 379 26.43 10.03 -41.67
C GLU A 379 26.75 9.58 -43.10
N LEU A 380 27.37 10.45 -43.88
CA LEU A 380 28.05 10.07 -45.11
C LEU A 380 29.48 9.64 -44.74
N ARG A 381 29.75 8.35 -44.88
CA ARG A 381 31.08 7.75 -44.71
C ARG A 381 31.82 7.79 -46.05
N VAL A 382 33.00 8.39 -46.05
CA VAL A 382 33.86 8.49 -47.24
C VAL A 382 35.23 7.92 -46.92
N GLU A 383 35.63 6.88 -47.63
CA GLU A 383 36.97 6.30 -47.54
C GLU A 383 37.82 6.79 -48.72
N HIS A 384 38.96 7.41 -48.42
CA HIS A 384 39.83 8.03 -49.44
C HIS A 384 41.31 8.03 -49.04
N PHE A 385 42.20 8.33 -49.97
CA PHE A 385 43.60 8.63 -49.68
C PHE A 385 44.19 9.60 -50.71
N ALA A 386 45.38 10.12 -50.43
CA ALA A 386 46.08 11.08 -51.30
C ALA A 386 47.58 10.80 -51.39
N GLU A 387 48.18 11.10 -52.55
CA GLU A 387 49.59 10.76 -52.86
C GLU A 387 50.64 11.61 -52.12
N GLU A 388 50.31 12.83 -51.64
CA GLU A 388 51.26 13.78 -51.02
C GLU A 388 50.64 14.82 -50.06
N LYS A 389 51.47 15.47 -49.22
CA LYS A 389 51.04 16.49 -48.24
C LYS A 389 50.42 17.72 -48.90
N TYR A 390 49.19 18.04 -48.50
CA TYR A 390 48.41 19.17 -48.98
C TYR A 390 48.79 20.51 -48.32
N ASN A 391 49.25 21.45 -49.15
CA ASN A 391 48.88 22.85 -48.94
C ASN A 391 48.86 23.59 -50.29
N PRO A 392 47.74 24.24 -50.73
CA PRO A 392 46.43 24.42 -50.09
C PRO A 392 45.25 23.61 -50.69
N ASP A 393 45.46 22.59 -51.52
CA ASP A 393 44.36 21.87 -52.20
C ASP A 393 43.52 21.00 -51.23
N PHE A 394 42.22 20.84 -51.50
CA PHE A 394 41.30 19.95 -50.75
C PHE A 394 40.16 19.45 -51.67
N VAL A 395 39.41 18.45 -51.21
CA VAL A 395 38.19 17.97 -51.87
C VAL A 395 36.99 18.38 -51.02
N LYS A 396 36.07 19.16 -51.60
CA LYS A 396 34.79 19.48 -50.98
C LYS A 396 33.84 18.32 -51.10
N VAL A 397 33.08 18.04 -50.05
CA VAL A 397 31.98 17.09 -50.04
C VAL A 397 30.68 17.89 -50.01
N ILE A 398 29.83 17.66 -51.02
CA ILE A 398 28.59 18.39 -51.25
C ILE A 398 27.45 17.37 -51.32
N VAL A 399 26.39 17.56 -50.55
CA VAL A 399 25.22 16.67 -50.54
C VAL A 399 24.00 17.49 -50.92
N ASN A 400 23.29 17.09 -51.98
CA ASN A 400 22.14 17.81 -52.55
C ASN A 400 22.40 19.31 -52.78
N GLY A 401 23.61 19.65 -53.21
CA GLY A 401 24.05 21.03 -53.49
C GLY A 401 24.53 21.84 -52.27
N GLN A 402 24.50 21.27 -51.06
CA GLN A 402 25.01 21.89 -49.84
C GLN A 402 26.41 21.36 -49.49
N VAL A 403 27.38 22.25 -49.26
CA VAL A 403 28.74 21.86 -48.82
C VAL A 403 28.70 21.40 -47.36
N ILE A 404 29.10 20.15 -47.11
CA ILE A 404 29.03 19.52 -45.78
C ILE A 404 30.38 19.50 -45.08
N GLY A 405 31.47 19.46 -45.85
CA GLY A 405 32.81 19.54 -45.31
C GLY A 405 33.87 19.35 -46.38
N ASN A 406 35.10 19.15 -45.94
CA ASN A 406 36.22 18.78 -46.80
C ASN A 406 36.78 17.45 -46.35
N LEU A 407 37.31 16.65 -47.29
CA LEU A 407 38.06 15.44 -46.95
C LEU A 407 39.31 15.79 -46.14
N SER A 408 39.57 15.02 -45.09
CA SER A 408 40.70 15.18 -44.19
C SER A 408 42.03 15.00 -44.92
N LYS A 409 43.09 15.64 -44.42
CA LYS A 409 44.44 15.43 -44.96
C LYS A 409 45.02 14.13 -44.37
N PRO A 410 45.91 13.42 -45.11
CA PRO A 410 46.71 12.36 -44.51
C PRO A 410 47.43 12.87 -43.27
N GLY A 411 47.47 12.06 -42.21
CA GLY A 411 48.08 12.43 -40.94
C GLY A 411 49.55 12.79 -41.11
N ASP A 412 50.08 13.64 -40.22
CA ASP A 412 51.49 14.03 -40.27
C ASP A 412 52.46 12.85 -40.06
N ASP A 413 51.94 11.75 -39.50
CA ASP A 413 52.63 10.48 -39.19
C ASP A 413 52.76 9.52 -40.37
N ASP A 414 52.07 9.75 -41.51
CA ASP A 414 52.30 9.01 -42.77
C ASP A 414 53.56 9.50 -43.52
N LYS A 415 54.52 10.09 -42.79
CA LYS A 415 55.86 10.34 -43.34
C LYS A 415 56.52 8.97 -43.53
N ALA A 416 56.94 8.66 -44.76
CA ALA A 416 57.89 7.60 -45.00
C ALA A 416 59.12 7.86 -44.12
N ASP A 417 59.24 7.15 -43.01
CA ASP A 417 60.39 7.26 -42.13
C ASP A 417 61.58 6.61 -42.85
N VAL A 418 62.33 7.43 -43.57
CA VAL A 418 63.62 7.03 -44.14
C VAL A 418 64.67 7.30 -43.08
N GLN A 419 64.70 6.49 -42.02
CA GLN A 419 65.88 6.33 -41.19
C GLN A 419 66.61 5.05 -41.59
N GLY A 420 67.56 5.21 -42.51
CA GLY A 420 68.71 4.30 -42.55
C GLY A 420 69.65 4.65 -41.41
N THR A 421 69.70 3.81 -40.39
CA THR A 421 70.83 3.74 -39.45
C THR A 421 71.39 2.34 -39.45
N ALA A 422 72.71 2.29 -39.49
CA ALA A 422 73.56 1.11 -39.54
C ALA A 422 73.29 0.12 -38.40
N ASP A 423 73.66 -1.14 -38.65
CA ASP A 423 73.89 -2.20 -37.67
C ASP A 423 74.29 -1.65 -36.29
N GLU A 424 73.40 -1.76 -35.32
CA GLU A 424 73.81 -2.08 -33.95
C GLU A 424 73.48 -3.55 -33.72
N ILE A 425 74.56 -4.34 -33.61
CA ILE A 425 74.54 -5.65 -32.97
C ILE A 425 74.06 -5.42 -31.53
N VAL A 426 72.76 -5.61 -31.29
CA VAL A 426 72.22 -5.75 -29.94
C VAL A 426 72.29 -7.22 -29.58
N SER A 427 73.19 -7.52 -28.65
CA SER A 427 73.27 -8.78 -27.94
C SER A 427 71.90 -9.14 -27.34
N VAL A 428 71.43 -10.34 -27.66
CA VAL A 428 70.51 -11.20 -26.91
C VAL A 428 69.93 -10.56 -25.64
N ILE A 429 68.69 -10.09 -25.75
CA ILE A 429 67.76 -10.07 -24.62
C ILE A 429 66.70 -11.12 -24.97
N ASP A 430 66.96 -12.35 -24.52
CA ASP A 430 65.92 -13.36 -24.36
C ASP A 430 64.87 -12.81 -23.38
N ASN A 431 63.59 -13.00 -23.76
CA ASN A 431 62.40 -12.73 -22.96
C ASN A 431 62.16 -11.29 -22.53
N LEU A 432 61.63 -10.49 -23.46
CA LEU A 432 60.67 -9.45 -23.08
C LEU A 432 59.26 -9.95 -23.40
N ASP A 433 58.68 -10.63 -22.42
CA ASP A 433 57.22 -10.78 -22.29
C ASP A 433 56.63 -9.37 -22.14
N PHE A 434 56.21 -8.75 -23.24
CA PHE A 434 55.32 -7.60 -23.18
C PHE A 434 53.87 -8.11 -23.26
N PRO A 435 53.16 -8.24 -22.13
CA PRO A 435 51.72 -8.43 -22.17
C PRO A 435 51.10 -7.14 -22.72
N ILE A 436 50.69 -7.15 -23.99
CA ILE A 436 49.84 -6.09 -24.53
C ILE A 436 48.44 -6.30 -23.94
N ASN A 437 48.17 -5.65 -22.81
CA ASN A 437 46.81 -5.46 -22.33
C ASN A 437 46.18 -4.31 -23.13
N VAL A 438 45.32 -4.64 -24.10
CA VAL A 438 44.39 -3.66 -24.69
C VAL A 438 43.14 -3.62 -23.80
N PRO A 439 42.91 -2.57 -22.99
CA PRO A 439 41.68 -2.46 -22.24
C PRO A 439 40.59 -1.94 -23.18
N THR A 440 39.56 -2.75 -23.41
CA THR A 440 38.31 -2.25 -24.00
C THR A 440 37.41 -1.86 -22.83
N PRO A 441 37.12 -0.57 -22.59
CA PRO A 441 36.21 -0.20 -21.51
C PRO A 441 34.77 -0.35 -22.01
N THR A 442 34.12 -1.44 -21.62
CA THR A 442 32.65 -1.49 -21.59
C THR A 442 32.22 -1.24 -20.16
N ILE A 443 31.92 0.02 -19.82
CA ILE A 443 31.29 0.35 -18.55
C ILE A 443 29.79 0.18 -18.75
N SER A 444 29.26 -0.97 -18.36
CA SER A 444 27.86 -1.09 -17.98
C SER A 444 27.78 -0.69 -16.52
N ALA A 445 27.13 0.44 -16.22
CA ALA A 445 26.81 0.82 -14.85
C ALA A 445 25.82 -0.22 -14.28
N SER A 446 26.34 -1.19 -13.53
CA SER A 446 25.52 -1.98 -12.60
C SER A 446 25.51 -1.23 -11.29
N THR A 447 24.40 -0.57 -10.98
CA THR A 447 24.10 -0.13 -9.61
C THR A 447 24.17 -1.34 -8.67
N ASP A 448 24.75 -1.13 -7.49
CA ASP A 448 25.03 -2.10 -6.43
C ASP A 448 23.99 -3.22 -6.30
N ALA A 449 24.29 -4.40 -6.87
CA ALA A 449 23.48 -5.58 -6.66
C ALA A 449 24.10 -6.41 -5.53
N THR A 450 23.62 -6.20 -4.30
CA THR A 450 23.80 -7.18 -3.22
C THR A 450 23.12 -8.47 -3.69
N ARG A 451 23.90 -9.48 -4.11
CA ARG A 451 23.32 -10.80 -4.39
C ARG A 451 22.78 -11.35 -3.07
N THR A 452 21.47 -11.53 -3.01
CA THR A 452 20.78 -12.08 -1.86
C THR A 452 20.39 -13.51 -2.19
N GLU A 453 20.90 -14.48 -1.45
CA GLU A 453 20.50 -15.88 -1.60
C GLU A 453 19.72 -16.32 -0.36
N GLN A 454 18.43 -16.65 -0.55
CA GLN A 454 17.59 -17.17 0.52
C GLN A 454 17.64 -18.70 0.48
N GLN A 455 18.08 -19.31 1.59
CA GLN A 455 18.10 -20.75 1.77
C GLN A 455 17.08 -21.14 2.84
N PHE A 456 16.23 -22.11 2.53
CA PHE A 456 15.31 -22.72 3.50
C PHE A 456 16.00 -23.88 4.22
N GLY A 457 15.71 -24.04 5.51
CA GLY A 457 16.13 -25.23 6.26
C GLY A 457 15.51 -26.52 5.68
N GLN A 458 16.13 -27.68 5.89
CA GLN A 458 15.69 -28.97 5.35
C GLN A 458 14.15 -29.18 5.43
N GLY A 459 13.50 -29.26 4.26
CA GLY A 459 12.11 -29.75 4.10
C GLY A 459 11.00 -28.71 3.97
N GLY A 460 11.29 -27.40 4.01
CA GLY A 460 10.25 -26.36 3.96
C GLY A 460 10.16 -25.65 2.62
N THR A 461 9.14 -25.94 1.81
CA THR A 461 8.54 -24.90 0.97
C THR A 461 7.69 -23.99 1.86
N SER A 462 7.60 -22.69 1.52
CA SER A 462 6.76 -21.72 2.25
C SER A 462 5.38 -22.31 2.61
N GLY A 463 5.05 -22.36 3.90
CA GLY A 463 3.76 -22.85 4.41
C GLY A 463 3.69 -24.32 4.87
N GLN A 464 4.78 -25.10 4.83
CA GLN A 464 4.80 -26.46 5.40
C GLN A 464 5.41 -26.49 6.81
N ARG A 465 4.69 -27.11 7.76
CA ARG A 465 5.19 -27.37 9.13
C ARG A 465 6.40 -28.30 9.06
N LEU A 466 7.59 -27.79 9.38
CA LEU A 466 8.85 -28.53 9.25
C LEU A 466 8.96 -29.69 10.25
N LYS A 467 8.53 -29.47 11.50
CA LYS A 467 8.59 -30.48 12.55
C LYS A 467 7.77 -30.07 13.78
N THR A 468 6.94 -30.98 14.27
CA THR A 468 6.29 -30.90 15.59
C THR A 468 7.08 -31.74 16.58
N THR A 469 7.46 -31.18 17.73
CA THR A 469 8.07 -31.95 18.83
C THR A 469 7.29 -31.75 20.12
N ASN A 470 6.90 -32.85 20.78
CA ASN A 470 6.38 -32.83 22.15
C ASN A 470 7.57 -32.71 23.11
N VAL A 471 7.59 -31.66 23.91
CA VAL A 471 8.52 -31.54 25.03
C VAL A 471 7.76 -31.99 26.27
N THR A 472 8.21 -33.05 26.93
CA THR A 472 7.56 -33.64 28.12
C THR A 472 8.47 -33.64 29.36
N ASP A 473 9.68 -33.10 29.25
CA ASP A 473 10.62 -32.95 30.36
C ASP A 473 11.15 -31.51 30.36
N PRO A 474 10.82 -30.69 31.38
CA PRO A 474 11.22 -29.28 31.46
C PRO A 474 12.74 -29.07 31.62
N MET A 475 13.51 -30.13 31.91
CA MET A 475 14.97 -30.06 32.04
C MET A 475 15.75 -30.73 30.89
N ALA A 476 15.09 -31.47 30.00
CA ALA A 476 15.76 -32.06 28.85
C ALA A 476 15.88 -31.04 27.71
N VAL A 477 17.11 -30.61 27.42
CA VAL A 477 17.40 -29.76 26.25
C VAL A 477 17.20 -30.59 24.98
N ASN A 478 15.97 -30.63 24.49
CA ASN A 478 15.67 -31.23 23.19
C ASN A 478 16.26 -30.32 22.10
N SER A 479 17.42 -30.72 21.56
CA SER A 479 18.04 -30.01 20.44
C SER A 479 17.47 -30.51 19.11
N ILE A 480 16.87 -29.62 18.32
CA ILE A 480 16.42 -29.92 16.96
C ILE A 480 17.47 -29.32 16.00
N PRO A 481 18.26 -30.13 15.27
CA PRO A 481 19.21 -29.61 14.31
C PRO A 481 18.50 -29.11 13.06
N ILE A 482 18.79 -27.87 12.66
CA ILE A 482 18.36 -27.25 11.42
C ILE A 482 19.58 -27.10 10.53
N THR A 483 19.60 -27.82 9.41
CA THR A 483 20.69 -27.75 8.42
C THR A 483 20.31 -26.84 7.26
N PHE A 484 21.26 -26.01 6.86
CA PHE A 484 21.19 -25.15 5.67
C PHE A 484 22.15 -25.69 4.59
N GLY A 485 21.95 -25.24 3.35
CA GLY A 485 22.92 -25.48 2.28
C GLY A 485 24.32 -24.99 2.66
N ALA A 486 25.34 -25.61 2.08
CA ALA A 486 26.71 -25.12 2.20
C ALA A 486 26.79 -23.69 1.67
N VAL A 487 27.55 -22.84 2.34
CA VAL A 487 27.75 -21.44 1.96
C VAL A 487 28.96 -21.34 1.04
N SER A 488 28.81 -20.70 -0.12
CA SER A 488 29.95 -20.39 -1.00
C SER A 488 30.86 -19.32 -0.37
N SER A 489 32.16 -19.33 -0.70
CA SER A 489 33.09 -18.32 -0.21
C SER A 489 32.65 -16.91 -0.62
N GLY A 490 32.84 -15.92 0.27
CA GLY A 490 32.53 -14.50 -0.01
C GLY A 490 31.31 -13.90 0.70
N VAL A 491 30.62 -14.66 1.57
CA VAL A 491 29.57 -14.11 2.44
C VAL A 491 30.18 -13.23 3.53
N ILE A 492 29.59 -12.04 3.70
CA ILE A 492 29.97 -11.07 4.74
C ILE A 492 28.98 -11.03 5.90
N LYS A 493 27.71 -11.32 5.62
CA LYS A 493 26.62 -11.22 6.57
C LYS A 493 25.55 -12.26 6.21
N ALA A 494 24.94 -12.87 7.22
CA ALA A 494 23.72 -13.65 7.04
C ALA A 494 22.63 -13.21 8.01
N GLU A 495 21.42 -13.06 7.49
CA GLU A 495 20.22 -12.79 8.26
C GLU A 495 19.40 -14.07 8.36
N TYR A 496 19.02 -14.46 9.57
CA TYR A 496 18.21 -15.64 9.83
C TYR A 496 16.84 -15.17 10.26
N SER A 497 15.79 -15.71 9.63
CA SER A 497 14.40 -15.50 10.01
C SER A 497 13.77 -16.84 10.39
N VAL A 498 13.16 -16.89 11.58
CA VAL A 498 12.53 -18.10 12.13
C VAL A 498 11.10 -17.76 12.53
N SER A 499 10.15 -18.57 12.06
CA SER A 499 8.76 -18.58 12.49
C SER A 499 8.48 -19.86 13.28
N ILE A 500 7.94 -19.70 14.49
CA ILE A 500 7.67 -20.77 15.45
C ILE A 500 6.22 -20.68 15.90
N GLY A 501 5.51 -21.81 15.87
CA GLY A 501 4.20 -21.98 16.50
C GLY A 501 4.33 -22.77 17.80
N LEU A 502 3.68 -22.32 18.87
CA LEU A 502 3.57 -23.05 20.14
C LEU A 502 2.12 -23.44 20.40
N TYR A 503 1.92 -24.69 20.86
CA TYR A 503 0.61 -25.28 21.15
C TYR A 503 0.66 -26.08 22.46
N ASP A 504 -0.51 -26.30 23.07
CA ASP A 504 -0.70 -27.18 24.24
C ASP A 504 0.26 -26.88 25.40
N LEU A 505 0.43 -25.60 25.75
CA LEU A 505 1.34 -25.15 26.79
C LEU A 505 0.79 -25.45 28.19
N THR A 506 1.56 -26.19 28.99
CA THR A 506 1.30 -26.37 30.43
C THR A 506 2.47 -25.79 31.22
N ILE A 507 2.32 -24.58 31.73
CA ILE A 507 3.39 -23.84 32.42
C ILE A 507 3.46 -24.24 33.90
N ILE A 508 4.68 -24.32 34.43
CA ILE A 508 4.97 -24.36 35.88
C ILE A 508 5.16 -22.91 36.34
N GLU A 509 4.48 -22.48 37.40
CA GLU A 509 4.55 -21.11 37.93
C GLU A 509 6.01 -20.61 38.05
N ASN A 510 6.27 -19.38 37.59
CA ASN A 510 7.54 -18.64 37.68
C ASN A 510 8.69 -19.03 36.73
N VAL A 511 8.41 -19.66 35.58
CA VAL A 511 9.44 -19.97 34.57
C VAL A 511 9.13 -19.29 33.23
N PHE A 512 10.05 -18.45 32.75
CA PHE A 512 9.96 -17.82 31.43
C PHE A 512 10.67 -18.68 30.38
N PRO A 513 9.92 -19.33 29.46
CA PRO A 513 10.55 -20.12 28.41
C PRO A 513 11.40 -19.22 27.52
N GLN A 514 12.56 -19.73 27.14
CA GLN A 514 13.43 -19.11 26.15
C GLN A 514 13.68 -20.09 25.02
N VAL A 515 13.54 -19.61 23.79
CA VAL A 515 13.97 -20.35 22.62
C VAL A 515 15.31 -19.83 22.19
N HIS A 516 16.29 -20.72 22.07
CA HIS A 516 17.63 -20.42 21.57
C HIS A 516 17.85 -21.07 20.21
N LEU A 517 18.57 -20.38 19.32
CA LEU A 517 19.07 -20.92 18.06
C LEU A 517 20.58 -20.72 17.99
N GLY A 518 21.34 -21.82 17.89
CA GLY A 518 22.80 -21.76 17.92
C GLY A 518 23.36 -21.15 19.21
N GLY A 519 22.64 -21.31 20.33
CA GLY A 519 23.02 -20.77 21.65
C GLY A 519 22.68 -19.30 21.89
N ARG A 520 21.97 -18.63 20.96
CA ARG A 520 21.46 -17.26 21.15
C ARG A 520 19.95 -17.27 21.40
N PRO A 521 19.43 -16.52 22.39
CA PRO A 521 17.99 -16.39 22.60
C PRO A 521 17.35 -15.64 21.42
N VAL A 522 16.35 -16.25 20.79
CA VAL A 522 15.60 -15.66 19.66
C VAL A 522 14.17 -15.27 20.04
N ALA A 523 13.63 -15.86 21.10
CA ALA A 523 12.36 -15.50 21.71
C ALA A 523 12.44 -15.67 23.24
N ILE A 524 11.96 -14.68 23.98
CA ILE A 524 11.83 -14.68 25.44
C ILE A 524 10.39 -14.27 25.75
N TRP A 525 9.65 -15.13 26.43
CA TRP A 525 8.32 -14.76 26.90
C TRP A 525 8.47 -14.04 28.23
N THR A 526 7.96 -12.79 28.30
CA THR A 526 8.08 -11.92 29.48
C THR A 526 6.82 -11.90 30.34
N GLN A 527 5.74 -12.54 29.90
CA GLN A 527 4.50 -12.66 30.67
C GLN A 527 4.19 -14.15 30.98
N PRO A 528 3.73 -14.46 32.21
CA PRO A 528 3.22 -15.78 32.53
C PRO A 528 1.94 -16.04 31.72
N VAL A 529 1.98 -17.04 30.82
CA VAL A 529 0.82 -17.44 30.02
C VAL A 529 0.02 -18.47 30.81
N PHE A 530 -1.14 -18.09 31.32
CA PHE A 530 -2.03 -19.02 32.03
C PHE A 530 -2.76 -19.92 31.02
N ASN A 531 -2.97 -21.20 31.36
CA ASN A 531 -3.61 -22.26 30.57
C ASN A 531 -4.62 -21.78 29.52
N LEU A 532 -4.14 -21.54 28.30
CA LEU A 532 -4.96 -21.15 27.16
C LEU A 532 -4.67 -22.09 25.99
N PRO A 533 -5.70 -22.61 25.29
CA PRO A 533 -5.54 -23.49 24.13
C PRO A 533 -5.09 -22.75 22.85
N TYR A 534 -4.62 -21.50 22.95
CA TYR A 534 -4.31 -20.66 21.80
C TYR A 534 -2.95 -20.96 21.15
N VAL A 535 -2.89 -20.75 19.84
CA VAL A 535 -1.70 -20.83 19.01
C VAL A 535 -0.95 -19.50 19.07
N PHE A 536 0.31 -19.52 19.48
CA PHE A 536 1.18 -18.33 19.34
C PHE A 536 2.15 -18.55 18.19
N GLU A 537 1.98 -17.80 17.10
CA GLU A 537 2.99 -17.69 16.04
C GLU A 537 3.95 -16.53 16.35
N TYR A 538 5.24 -16.83 16.43
CA TYR A 538 6.28 -15.82 16.67
C TYR A 538 7.29 -15.83 15.53
N VAL A 539 7.48 -14.67 14.91
CA VAL A 539 8.49 -14.45 13.87
C VAL A 539 9.61 -13.60 14.44
N THR A 540 10.83 -14.10 14.38
CA THR A 540 12.02 -13.39 14.86
C THR A 540 13.12 -13.45 13.83
N SER A 541 13.88 -12.36 13.71
CA SER A 541 15.04 -12.27 12.84
C SER A 541 16.28 -11.84 13.60
N PHE A 542 17.41 -12.47 13.34
CA PHE A 542 18.70 -12.04 13.88
C PHE A 542 19.81 -12.13 12.83
N THR A 543 20.85 -11.32 13.02
CA THR A 543 22.01 -11.26 12.13
C THR A 543 23.21 -11.98 12.75
N ILE A 544 23.96 -12.72 11.92
CA ILE A 544 25.32 -13.13 12.22
C ILE A 544 26.25 -12.47 11.21
N ASP A 545 27.12 -11.59 11.69
CA ASP A 545 28.16 -10.96 10.86
C ASP A 545 29.41 -11.85 10.77
N GLY A 546 30.04 -11.87 9.59
CA GLY A 546 31.30 -12.55 9.33
C GLY A 546 31.19 -13.79 8.42
N PRO A 547 32.34 -14.35 8.00
CA PRO A 547 32.41 -15.43 7.02
C PRO A 547 32.01 -16.81 7.58
N ASN A 548 31.98 -16.96 8.90
CA ASN A 548 31.67 -18.23 9.57
C ASN A 548 30.17 -18.34 9.82
N GLN A 549 29.44 -18.72 8.77
CA GLN A 549 27.99 -18.97 8.86
C GLN A 549 27.74 -20.47 9.11
N PRO A 550 27.17 -20.86 10.26
CA PRO A 550 26.99 -22.27 10.61
C PRO A 550 26.09 -22.97 9.59
N ALA A 551 26.55 -24.10 9.05
CA ALA A 551 25.75 -24.96 8.15
C ALA A 551 24.66 -25.74 8.91
N SER A 552 24.77 -25.83 10.23
CA SER A 552 23.76 -26.42 11.11
C SER A 552 23.61 -25.56 12.36
N MET A 553 22.38 -25.28 12.77
CA MET A 553 22.08 -24.64 14.04
C MET A 553 21.15 -25.53 14.85
N ASN A 554 21.39 -25.62 16.16
CA ASN A 554 20.49 -26.34 17.05
C ASN A 554 19.47 -25.37 17.62
N PHE A 555 18.21 -25.72 17.46
CA PHE A 555 17.10 -25.13 18.18
C PHE A 555 17.03 -25.78 19.55
N THR A 556 17.09 -24.99 20.62
CA THR A 556 17.05 -25.48 22.00
C THR A 556 16.09 -24.63 22.82
N MET A 557 15.16 -25.26 23.52
CA MET A 557 14.34 -24.58 24.50
C MET A 557 15.04 -24.65 25.87
N VAL A 558 15.17 -23.51 26.52
CA VAL A 558 15.75 -23.36 27.85
C VAL A 558 14.64 -22.90 28.79
N ASN A 559 14.54 -23.50 29.98
CA ASN A 559 13.50 -23.19 30.96
C ASN A 559 12.08 -23.42 30.41
N GLY A 560 11.87 -24.56 29.76
CA GLY A 560 10.61 -24.87 29.08
C GLY A 560 9.42 -25.15 30.00
N PRO A 561 8.18 -25.09 29.47
CA PRO A 561 7.00 -25.56 30.17
C PRO A 561 7.08 -27.07 30.48
N ALA A 562 6.25 -27.55 31.42
CA ALA A 562 6.17 -28.98 31.76
C ALA A 562 5.78 -29.81 30.52
N SER A 563 4.90 -29.26 29.68
CA SER A 563 4.66 -29.76 28.34
C SER A 563 4.37 -28.64 27.34
N ALA A 564 4.86 -28.80 26.11
CA ALA A 564 4.48 -28.00 24.95
C ALA A 564 4.67 -28.78 23.65
N LYS A 565 3.86 -28.43 22.65
CA LYS A 565 4.09 -28.75 21.24
C LYS A 565 4.72 -27.54 20.56
N ILE A 566 5.84 -27.76 19.91
CA ILE A 566 6.54 -26.71 19.15
C ILE A 566 6.51 -27.11 17.68
N ASP A 567 5.95 -26.24 16.84
CA ASP A 567 6.07 -26.30 15.40
C ASP A 567 7.09 -25.27 14.92
N ILE A 568 8.07 -25.72 14.16
CA ILE A 568 8.91 -24.80 13.38
C ILE A 568 8.21 -24.62 12.04
N ILE A 569 7.68 -23.42 11.79
CA ILE A 569 6.82 -23.14 10.63
C ILE A 569 7.70 -22.79 9.43
N ASN A 570 8.67 -21.91 9.61
CA ASN A 570 9.59 -21.52 8.56
C ASN A 570 10.94 -21.13 9.16
N VAL A 571 12.03 -21.61 8.57
CA VAL A 571 13.38 -21.13 8.86
C VAL A 571 14.05 -20.78 7.53
N SER A 572 14.38 -19.50 7.38
CA SER A 572 15.12 -19.03 6.22
C SER A 572 16.40 -18.31 6.63
N ARG A 573 17.43 -18.43 5.80
CA ARG A 573 18.67 -17.67 5.91
C ARG A 573 18.88 -16.90 4.62
N THR A 574 19.05 -15.60 4.74
CA THR A 574 19.42 -14.66 3.68
C THR A 574 20.92 -14.41 3.77
N LEU A 575 21.67 -14.77 2.72
CA LEU A 575 23.11 -14.57 2.63
C LEU A 575 23.42 -13.29 1.84
N HIS A 576 24.29 -12.44 2.39
CA HIS A 576 24.81 -11.25 1.72
C HIS A 576 26.28 -11.47 1.35
N TYR A 577 26.60 -11.29 0.07
CA TYR A 577 27.95 -11.42 -0.46
C TYR A 577 28.58 -10.04 -0.68
N ASN A 578 29.90 -9.95 -0.57
CA ASN A 578 30.62 -8.81 -1.15
C ASN A 578 30.35 -8.79 -2.66
N ALA A 579 30.12 -7.60 -3.22
CA ALA A 579 30.07 -7.40 -4.67
C ALA A 579 31.41 -7.87 -5.25
N THR A 580 31.44 -9.10 -5.75
CA THR A 580 32.61 -9.62 -6.42
C THR A 580 32.51 -9.09 -7.83
N VAL A 581 33.35 -8.13 -8.19
CA VAL A 581 33.51 -7.69 -9.57
C VAL A 581 34.03 -8.88 -10.36
N TRP A 582 33.14 -9.60 -11.03
CA TRP A 582 33.54 -10.59 -12.03
C TRP A 582 33.86 -9.83 -13.32
N ALA A 583 35.08 -9.31 -13.41
CA ALA A 583 35.71 -9.18 -14.71
C ALA A 583 36.22 -10.58 -15.08
N SER A 584 35.37 -11.44 -15.63
CA SER A 584 35.87 -12.64 -16.32
C SER A 584 36.46 -12.18 -17.65
N GLN A 585 37.71 -11.75 -17.64
CA GLN A 585 38.52 -11.84 -18.85
C GLN A 585 38.74 -13.32 -19.12
N SER A 586 37.93 -13.90 -19.99
CA SER A 586 38.35 -15.10 -20.71
C SER A 586 39.46 -14.65 -21.66
N ALA A 587 40.67 -14.49 -21.14
CA ALA A 587 41.87 -14.48 -21.96
C ALA A 587 41.98 -15.87 -22.57
N GLN A 588 41.43 -16.06 -23.77
CA GLN A 588 41.88 -17.12 -24.66
C GLN A 588 43.33 -16.80 -25.00
N ASN A 589 44.24 -17.28 -24.18
CA ASN A 589 45.65 -17.33 -24.51
C ASN A 589 45.79 -18.41 -25.57
N THR A 590 45.56 -18.07 -26.84
CA THR A 590 45.97 -18.91 -27.95
C THR A 590 47.49 -18.87 -27.99
N ASN A 591 48.11 -19.77 -27.24
CA ASN A 591 49.54 -20.02 -27.28
C ASN A 591 49.84 -20.67 -28.64
N ARG A 592 50.00 -19.86 -29.69
CA ARG A 592 50.52 -20.34 -30.97
C ARG A 592 52.03 -20.50 -30.82
N GLN A 593 52.46 -21.69 -30.43
CA GLN A 593 53.83 -22.15 -30.72
C GLN A 593 53.94 -22.43 -32.22
N GLY A 594 54.23 -21.38 -32.99
CA GLY A 594 54.79 -21.51 -34.32
C GLY A 594 56.30 -21.46 -34.22
N GLY A 595 56.96 -22.62 -34.24
CA GLY A 595 58.41 -22.68 -34.39
C GLY A 595 58.81 -22.08 -35.74
N ILE A 596 59.61 -21.02 -35.72
CA ILE A 596 60.27 -20.50 -36.91
C ILE A 596 61.43 -21.47 -37.21
N ASN A 597 61.26 -22.30 -38.23
CA ASN A 597 62.40 -22.92 -38.89
C ASN A 597 63.09 -21.83 -39.71
N ASP A 598 64.28 -21.44 -39.29
CA ASP A 598 65.18 -20.58 -40.06
C ASP A 598 65.45 -21.22 -41.43
N VAL A 599 64.77 -20.71 -42.46
CA VAL A 599 65.20 -20.88 -43.84
C VAL A 599 66.00 -19.63 -44.19
N ASN A 600 67.31 -19.78 -44.12
CA ASN A 600 68.28 -18.80 -44.55
C ASN A 600 68.18 -18.64 -46.08
N ILE A 601 67.43 -17.64 -46.53
CA ILE A 601 67.42 -17.21 -47.94
C ILE A 601 67.95 -15.78 -47.99
N ASN A 602 69.19 -15.65 -48.46
CA ASN A 602 69.71 -14.39 -48.96
C ASN A 602 68.89 -13.96 -50.19
N ALA A 603 67.80 -13.23 -49.97
CA ALA A 603 67.11 -12.49 -51.00
C ALA A 603 67.53 -11.03 -50.91
N ASN A 604 68.05 -10.50 -52.02
CA ASN A 604 68.39 -9.08 -52.16
C ASN A 604 67.17 -8.21 -51.78
N LEU A 605 67.31 -7.38 -50.76
CA LEU A 605 66.39 -6.30 -50.44
C LEU A 605 66.41 -5.26 -51.57
N ASN A 606 65.51 -5.42 -52.53
CA ASN A 606 65.05 -4.29 -53.32
C ASN A 606 64.13 -3.46 -52.40
N VAL A 607 64.68 -2.44 -51.77
CA VAL A 607 63.90 -1.46 -51.03
C VAL A 607 63.15 -0.60 -52.06
N SER A 608 61.96 -1.06 -52.48
CA SER A 608 60.94 -0.12 -52.92
C SER A 608 60.30 0.44 -51.67
N THR A 609 60.49 1.73 -51.42
CA THR A 609 59.69 2.49 -50.47
C THR A 609 58.23 2.47 -50.92
N GLU A 610 57.48 1.42 -50.57
CA GLU A 610 56.02 1.46 -50.65
C GLU A 610 55.57 2.47 -49.60
N LYS A 611 55.14 3.65 -50.06
CA LYS A 611 54.41 4.59 -49.21
C LYS A 611 53.20 3.82 -48.67
N SER A 612 53.13 3.64 -47.35
CA SER A 612 51.93 3.14 -46.67
C SER A 612 50.78 4.10 -46.96
N THR A 613 49.93 3.80 -47.95
CA THR A 613 48.72 4.56 -48.25
C THR A 613 47.58 4.00 -47.38
N ASN A 614 47.57 4.36 -46.10
CA ASN A 614 46.44 4.03 -45.24
C ASN A 614 45.22 4.82 -45.71
N GLY A 615 44.10 4.13 -45.96
CA GLY A 615 42.83 4.78 -46.26
C GLY A 615 42.36 5.61 -45.06
N ILE A 616 41.94 6.83 -45.33
CA ILE A 616 41.33 7.77 -44.39
C ILE A 616 39.82 7.62 -44.49
N VAL A 617 39.14 7.50 -43.34
CA VAL A 617 37.67 7.45 -43.28
C VAL A 617 37.17 8.75 -42.67
N ASP A 618 36.46 9.54 -43.46
CA ASP A 618 35.74 10.72 -42.98
C ASP A 618 34.26 10.41 -42.81
N LEU A 619 33.67 10.92 -41.73
CA LEU A 619 32.24 10.81 -41.42
C LEU A 619 31.64 12.22 -41.42
N PHE A 620 30.70 12.47 -42.33
CA PHE A 620 29.99 13.74 -42.42
C PHE A 620 28.57 13.58 -41.91
N ASP A 621 28.20 14.27 -40.83
CA ASP A 621 26.82 14.27 -40.34
C ASP A 621 25.91 15.02 -41.32
N ILE A 622 24.98 14.28 -41.93
CA ILE A 622 24.00 14.79 -42.88
C ILE A 622 22.56 14.67 -42.34
N THR A 623 22.39 14.40 -41.05
CA THR A 623 21.08 14.17 -40.41
C THR A 623 20.10 15.31 -40.71
N SER A 624 20.59 16.56 -40.66
CA SER A 624 19.77 17.76 -40.95
C SER A 624 19.31 17.88 -42.41
N ILE A 625 20.04 17.28 -43.36
CA ILE A 625 19.69 17.28 -44.79
C ILE A 625 18.60 16.25 -45.06
N ILE A 626 18.66 15.11 -44.37
CA ILE A 626 17.67 14.02 -44.49
C ILE A 626 16.35 14.40 -43.81
N ASN A 627 16.39 15.20 -42.74
CA ASN A 627 15.21 15.74 -42.06
C ASN A 627 14.21 14.64 -41.64
N ASN A 628 14.73 13.50 -41.17
CA ASN A 628 13.96 12.33 -40.73
C ASN A 628 12.99 11.76 -41.80
N ASP A 629 13.26 11.96 -43.10
CA ASP A 629 12.45 11.44 -44.20
C ASP A 629 13.21 10.37 -45.00
N TRP A 630 12.72 9.13 -44.98
CA TRP A 630 13.30 8.01 -45.74
C TRP A 630 13.27 8.24 -47.25
N ASN A 631 12.37 9.09 -47.74
CA ASN A 631 12.33 9.46 -49.15
C ASN A 631 13.47 10.40 -49.55
N ALA A 632 14.12 11.09 -48.60
CA ALA A 632 15.24 12.01 -48.88
C ALA A 632 16.48 11.29 -49.43
N PHE A 633 16.59 9.97 -49.22
CA PHE A 633 17.62 9.15 -49.85
C PHE A 633 17.38 8.91 -51.34
N THR A 634 16.12 8.98 -51.78
CA THR A 634 15.77 8.77 -53.18
C THR A 634 16.31 9.91 -54.03
N ASN A 635 17.09 9.58 -55.04
CA ASN A 635 17.83 10.53 -55.88
C ASN A 635 18.81 11.43 -55.12
N MET A 636 19.24 11.04 -53.92
CA MET A 636 20.24 11.82 -53.19
C MET A 636 21.54 11.86 -53.99
N LEU A 637 22.09 13.06 -54.16
CA LEU A 637 23.30 13.32 -54.93
C LEU A 637 24.43 13.73 -53.99
N VAL A 638 25.54 13.00 -54.04
CA VAL A 638 26.79 13.34 -53.36
C VAL A 638 27.84 13.73 -54.39
N GLU A 639 28.39 14.92 -54.23
CA GLU A 639 29.42 15.50 -55.07
C GLU A 639 30.74 15.65 -54.30
N PHE A 640 31.82 15.18 -54.92
CA PHE A 640 33.19 15.43 -54.50
C PHE A 640 33.85 16.36 -55.51
N GLU A 641 34.21 17.58 -55.09
CA GLU A 641 34.83 18.58 -55.94
C GLU A 641 36.28 18.86 -55.51
N PHE A 642 37.25 18.52 -56.36
CA PHE A 642 38.66 18.83 -56.16
C PHE A 642 38.93 20.30 -56.49
N THR A 643 39.36 21.08 -55.50
CA THR A 643 39.60 22.52 -55.66
C THR A 643 41.05 22.86 -55.96
N GLY A 644 41.88 21.85 -56.25
CA GLY A 644 43.31 22.04 -56.37
C GLY A 644 43.76 22.72 -57.64
N SER A 645 44.83 23.51 -57.54
CA SER A 645 45.33 24.35 -58.65
C SER A 645 46.34 23.64 -59.56
N SER A 646 46.93 22.51 -59.10
CA SER A 646 47.95 21.75 -59.83
C SER A 646 47.40 20.42 -60.39
N SER A 647 47.89 20.01 -61.56
CA SER A 647 47.42 18.81 -62.29
C SER A 647 48.14 17.51 -61.94
N ASP A 648 49.19 17.61 -61.13
CA ASP A 648 50.08 16.52 -60.71
C ASP A 648 49.62 15.84 -59.40
N ARG A 649 48.48 16.25 -58.83
CA ARG A 649 47.96 15.74 -57.56
C ARG A 649 46.69 14.95 -57.76
N ASN A 650 46.67 13.73 -57.22
CA ASN A 650 45.53 12.84 -57.24
C ASN A 650 44.98 12.63 -55.84
N VAL A 651 43.65 12.64 -55.75
CA VAL A 651 42.88 12.17 -54.59
C VAL A 651 42.12 10.94 -55.02
N PHE A 652 42.19 9.89 -54.23
CA PHE A 652 41.59 8.61 -54.55
C PHE A 652 40.44 8.37 -53.60
N VAL A 653 39.21 8.38 -54.12
CA VAL A 653 38.02 8.00 -53.36
C VAL A 653 37.84 6.50 -53.54
N ILE A 654 38.09 5.75 -52.46
CA ILE A 654 37.94 4.29 -52.41
C ILE A 654 36.44 3.95 -52.43
N GLY A 655 35.65 4.65 -51.62
CA GLY A 655 34.19 4.50 -51.65
C GLY A 655 33.47 5.53 -50.80
N ALA A 656 32.18 5.67 -51.07
CA ALA A 656 31.27 6.44 -50.23
C ALA A 656 30.01 5.62 -49.93
N GLU A 657 29.53 5.72 -48.71
CA GLU A 657 28.31 5.04 -48.26
C GLU A 657 27.62 5.88 -47.17
N LEU A 658 26.34 5.62 -46.95
CA LEU A 658 25.56 6.26 -45.91
C LEU A 658 25.48 5.31 -44.73
N ALA A 659 25.96 5.75 -43.58
CA ALA A 659 25.72 5.10 -42.31
C ALA A 659 24.47 5.70 -41.68
N GLN A 660 23.36 4.97 -41.75
CA GLN A 660 22.10 5.34 -41.11
C GLN A 660 21.96 4.60 -39.78
N GLU A 661 21.93 5.36 -38.69
CA GLU A 661 21.44 4.90 -37.40
C GLU A 661 19.92 5.03 -37.38
N PHE A 662 19.20 3.94 -37.14
CA PHE A 662 17.74 3.98 -37.00
C PHE A 662 17.30 3.24 -35.75
N HIS A 663 16.15 3.66 -35.27
CA HIS A 663 15.56 3.28 -34.00
C HIS A 663 14.29 2.49 -34.29
N THR A 664 14.31 1.19 -33.98
CA THR A 664 13.10 0.37 -33.98
C THR A 664 12.58 0.26 -32.55
N ALA A 665 11.32 0.62 -32.33
CA ALA A 665 10.69 0.41 -31.03
C ALA A 665 10.64 -1.09 -30.72
N ARG A 666 11.28 -1.50 -29.61
CA ARG A 666 11.22 -2.88 -29.15
C ARG A 666 9.96 -3.05 -28.32
N TYR A 667 9.11 -3.96 -28.76
CA TYR A 667 7.88 -4.31 -28.08
C TYR A 667 8.01 -5.68 -27.42
N GLN A 668 7.52 -5.82 -26.20
CA GLN A 668 7.41 -7.08 -25.49
C GLN A 668 5.94 -7.36 -25.21
N ALA A 669 5.48 -8.60 -25.44
CA ALA A 669 4.13 -8.95 -25.02
C ALA A 669 4.01 -8.81 -23.50
N THR A 670 2.93 -8.22 -23.04
CA THR A 670 2.71 -7.99 -21.61
C THR A 670 1.30 -8.36 -21.22
N ASP A 671 1.14 -8.75 -19.96
CA ASP A 671 -0.17 -8.90 -19.35
C ASP A 671 -0.51 -7.70 -18.45
N GLN A 672 0.38 -6.70 -18.41
CA GLN A 672 0.22 -5.48 -17.64
C GLN A 672 -0.73 -4.52 -18.34
N VAL A 673 -2.02 -4.82 -18.26
CA VAL A 673 -3.09 -3.96 -18.73
C VAL A 673 -3.64 -3.17 -17.55
N PHE A 674 -3.81 -1.87 -17.74
CA PHE A 674 -4.39 -0.97 -16.74
C PHE A 674 -5.51 -0.15 -17.37
N VAL A 675 -6.49 0.23 -16.55
CA VAL A 675 -7.64 1.01 -17.00
C VAL A 675 -7.95 2.16 -16.06
N ASP A 676 -8.29 3.30 -16.63
CA ASP A 676 -8.87 4.43 -15.90
C ASP A 676 -10.39 4.26 -15.92
N CYS A 677 -11.01 4.21 -14.74
CA CYS A 677 -12.41 3.82 -14.58
C CYS A 677 -13.21 4.93 -13.89
N VAL A 678 -14.45 5.09 -14.34
CA VAL A 678 -15.52 5.77 -13.58
C VAL A 678 -16.36 4.66 -12.98
N GLY A 679 -16.26 4.51 -11.66
CA GLY A 679 -16.65 3.34 -10.90
C GLY A 679 -18.14 3.04 -10.87
N LEU A 680 -18.50 2.26 -9.87
CA LEU A 680 -19.80 1.68 -9.63
C LEU A 680 -20.95 2.66 -9.88
N ILE A 681 -21.95 2.21 -10.63
CA ILE A 681 -23.22 2.92 -10.82
C ILE A 681 -24.32 2.30 -9.97
N ASP A 682 -25.25 3.15 -9.56
CA ASP A 682 -26.52 2.73 -9.00
C ASP A 682 -27.34 1.96 -10.04
N ASP A 683 -28.35 1.24 -9.58
CA ASP A 683 -29.26 0.51 -10.46
C ASP A 683 -30.10 1.47 -11.33
N GLY A 684 -30.84 0.89 -12.28
CA GLY A 684 -31.73 1.65 -13.16
C GLY A 684 -32.91 2.32 -12.45
N ALA A 685 -33.14 2.02 -11.16
CA ALA A 685 -34.19 2.62 -10.34
C ALA A 685 -33.67 3.77 -9.47
N GLY A 686 -32.35 3.85 -9.24
CA GLY A 686 -31.75 4.79 -8.29
C GLY A 686 -31.96 4.36 -6.83
N THR A 687 -31.96 3.05 -6.54
CA THR A 687 -32.29 2.54 -5.19
C THR A 687 -31.35 3.06 -4.10
N VAL A 688 -30.09 3.33 -4.43
CA VAL A 688 -29.06 3.77 -3.47
C VAL A 688 -28.98 5.30 -3.38
N THR A 689 -28.79 5.95 -4.54
CA THR A 689 -28.49 7.38 -4.71
C THR A 689 -29.74 8.23 -4.94
N GLY A 690 -30.88 7.61 -5.20
CA GLY A 690 -32.10 8.28 -5.67
C GLY A 690 -32.07 8.68 -7.15
N THR A 691 -30.96 8.48 -7.87
CA THR A 691 -30.81 8.83 -9.29
C THR A 691 -30.36 7.62 -10.11
N PRO A 692 -31.16 7.17 -11.09
CA PRO A 692 -30.80 6.02 -11.93
C PRO A 692 -29.41 6.13 -12.58
N ASN A 693 -28.60 5.08 -12.44
CA ASN A 693 -27.25 4.98 -12.99
C ASN A 693 -26.27 6.08 -12.54
N ALA A 694 -26.54 6.77 -11.44
CA ALA A 694 -25.58 7.73 -10.87
C ALA A 694 -24.35 6.99 -10.32
N VAL A 695 -23.18 7.62 -10.41
CA VAL A 695 -21.95 7.06 -9.85
C VAL A 695 -22.02 7.10 -8.33
N ILE A 696 -21.74 5.98 -7.68
CA ILE A 696 -21.65 5.88 -6.23
C ILE A 696 -20.28 6.40 -5.80
N GLU A 697 -20.25 7.65 -5.35
CA GLU A 697 -19.01 8.34 -4.93
C GLU A 697 -19.14 9.09 -3.59
N THR A 698 -20.33 9.18 -2.99
CA THR A 698 -20.50 9.79 -1.66
C THR A 698 -20.43 8.73 -0.57
N VAL A 699 -20.01 9.11 0.65
CA VAL A 699 -19.92 8.19 1.79
C VAL A 699 -21.28 7.54 2.13
N PRO A 700 -22.40 8.30 2.23
CA PRO A 700 -23.71 7.71 2.48
C PRO A 700 -24.15 6.73 1.40
N ASP A 701 -23.95 7.05 0.11
CA ASP A 701 -24.38 6.20 -0.99
C ASP A 701 -23.53 4.91 -1.04
N PHE A 702 -22.23 5.01 -0.79
CA PHE A 702 -21.35 3.86 -0.73
C PHE A 702 -21.74 2.88 0.38
N LEU A 703 -22.01 3.39 1.59
CA LEU A 703 -22.46 2.55 2.70
C LEU A 703 -23.86 1.95 2.44
N LYS A 704 -24.81 2.73 1.88
CA LYS A 704 -26.12 2.19 1.44
C LYS A 704 -25.96 1.07 0.40
N TRP A 705 -25.11 1.27 -0.60
CA TRP A 705 -24.83 0.26 -1.62
C TRP A 705 -24.26 -1.02 -1.01
N SER A 706 -23.31 -0.90 -0.08
CA SER A 706 -22.67 -2.07 0.53
C SER A 706 -23.70 -2.95 1.27
N VAL A 707 -24.69 -2.33 1.92
CA VAL A 707 -25.78 -3.02 2.64
C VAL A 707 -26.82 -3.58 1.67
N ILE A 708 -27.33 -2.76 0.74
CA ILE A 708 -28.49 -3.15 -0.08
C ILE A 708 -28.06 -4.06 -1.24
N VAL A 709 -27.03 -3.68 -1.97
CA VAL A 709 -26.69 -4.30 -3.26
C VAL A 709 -25.60 -5.35 -3.08
N ALA A 710 -24.50 -5.00 -2.39
CA ALA A 710 -23.38 -5.92 -2.25
C ALA A 710 -23.70 -7.07 -1.28
N LYS A 711 -24.27 -6.76 -0.12
CA LYS A 711 -24.72 -7.77 0.87
C LYS A 711 -26.08 -8.38 0.52
N GLY A 712 -26.95 -7.65 -0.19
CA GLY A 712 -28.26 -8.14 -0.61
C GLY A 712 -29.36 -7.97 0.44
N LEU A 713 -29.21 -7.03 1.39
CA LEU A 713 -30.23 -6.74 2.40
C LEU A 713 -31.34 -5.84 1.82
N PRO A 714 -32.58 -5.92 2.34
CA PRO A 714 -33.67 -5.08 1.84
C PRO A 714 -33.42 -3.60 2.17
N ALA A 715 -33.90 -2.69 1.31
CA ALA A 715 -33.75 -1.24 1.52
C ALA A 715 -34.35 -0.73 2.85
N SER A 716 -35.30 -1.47 3.44
CA SER A 716 -35.87 -1.20 4.77
C SER A 716 -34.86 -1.33 5.92
N THR A 717 -33.72 -1.99 5.67
CA THR A 717 -32.60 -2.08 6.60
C THR A 717 -31.86 -0.75 6.71
N ILE A 718 -32.03 0.21 5.80
CA ILE A 718 -31.42 1.53 5.92
C ILE A 718 -32.27 2.45 6.81
N HIS A 719 -31.66 3.04 7.84
CA HIS A 719 -32.29 4.12 8.58
C HIS A 719 -32.16 5.44 7.80
N THR A 720 -33.15 5.71 6.93
CA THR A 720 -33.12 6.82 5.96
C THR A 720 -32.78 8.18 6.58
N ALA A 721 -33.40 8.53 7.72
CA ALA A 721 -33.22 9.82 8.35
C ALA A 721 -31.77 10.08 8.81
N SER A 722 -31.07 9.06 9.33
CA SER A 722 -29.66 9.24 9.73
C SER A 722 -28.74 9.39 8.53
N PHE A 723 -29.01 8.67 7.44
CA PHE A 723 -28.24 8.80 6.22
C PHE A 723 -28.41 10.17 5.56
N ASP A 724 -29.64 10.71 5.53
CA ASP A 724 -29.92 12.03 4.96
C ASP A 724 -29.29 13.16 5.80
N ALA A 725 -29.35 13.04 7.13
CA ALA A 725 -28.67 13.96 8.05
C ALA A 725 -27.15 13.92 7.86
N ALA A 726 -26.55 12.72 7.80
CA ALA A 726 -25.12 12.55 7.56
C ALA A 726 -24.71 13.08 6.18
N ALA A 727 -25.50 12.84 5.12
CA ALA A 727 -25.22 13.34 3.78
C ALA A 727 -25.08 14.86 3.72
N THR A 728 -25.96 15.57 4.43
CA THR A 728 -25.89 17.04 4.55
C THR A 728 -24.59 17.46 5.22
N LYS A 729 -24.20 16.79 6.31
CA LYS A 729 -22.97 17.09 7.05
C LYS A 729 -21.71 16.79 6.23
N PHE A 730 -21.68 15.67 5.50
CA PHE A 730 -20.58 15.31 4.60
C PHE A 730 -20.40 16.32 3.46
N THR A 731 -21.51 16.82 2.91
CA THR A 731 -21.51 17.84 1.86
C THR A 731 -20.92 19.16 2.36
N ASN A 732 -21.22 19.53 3.60
CA ASN A 732 -20.78 20.79 4.22
C ASN A 732 -19.41 20.70 4.89
N ALA A 733 -18.85 19.50 5.08
CA ALA A 733 -17.61 19.27 5.80
C ALA A 733 -16.38 19.94 5.15
N ILE A 734 -16.34 19.93 3.81
CA ILE A 734 -15.30 20.54 2.97
C ILE A 734 -15.94 21.01 1.66
N ALA A 735 -15.26 21.89 0.91
CA ALA A 735 -15.70 22.27 -0.43
C ALA A 735 -15.75 21.05 -1.36
N GLY A 736 -16.92 20.78 -1.95
CA GLY A 736 -17.14 19.60 -2.82
C GLY A 736 -17.61 18.33 -2.08
N GLY A 737 -17.69 18.37 -0.75
CA GLY A 737 -18.13 17.25 0.08
C GLY A 737 -17.13 16.10 0.15
N TYR A 738 -17.40 15.16 1.06
CA TYR A 738 -16.61 13.93 1.17
C TYR A 738 -16.92 12.99 0.02
N LYS A 739 -15.87 12.47 -0.60
CA LYS A 739 -15.98 11.47 -1.68
C LYS A 739 -15.17 10.22 -1.36
N VAL A 740 -15.61 9.10 -1.89
CA VAL A 740 -14.93 7.82 -1.83
C VAL A 740 -14.56 7.37 -3.24
N ALA A 741 -13.30 7.01 -3.44
CA ALA A 741 -12.81 6.46 -4.70
C ALA A 741 -11.62 5.51 -4.50
N GLY A 742 -11.80 4.24 -4.87
CA GLY A 742 -10.82 3.18 -4.67
C GLY A 742 -11.22 1.87 -5.34
N VAL A 743 -10.37 0.86 -5.21
CA VAL A 743 -10.57 -0.50 -5.71
C VAL A 743 -10.56 -1.47 -4.53
N ILE A 744 -11.54 -2.36 -4.50
CA ILE A 744 -11.60 -3.50 -3.58
C ILE A 744 -11.20 -4.75 -4.38
N ASP A 745 -9.96 -5.19 -4.23
CA ASP A 745 -9.35 -6.30 -4.98
C ASP A 745 -8.73 -7.38 -4.06
N GLY A 746 -8.89 -7.24 -2.75
CA GLY A 746 -8.37 -8.15 -1.72
C GLY A 746 -9.43 -9.03 -1.06
N GLU A 747 -8.99 -9.85 -0.09
CA GLU A 747 -9.90 -10.51 0.84
C GLU A 747 -10.33 -9.51 1.90
N THR A 748 -11.38 -8.75 1.59
CA THR A 748 -11.96 -7.74 2.49
C THR A 748 -13.35 -8.20 2.89
N THR A 749 -13.60 -8.27 4.20
CA THR A 749 -14.94 -8.52 4.75
C THR A 749 -15.76 -7.23 4.73
N PHE A 750 -17.07 -7.32 4.90
CA PHE A 750 -17.90 -6.11 5.05
C PHE A 750 -17.51 -5.29 6.27
N ASP A 751 -17.15 -5.94 7.38
CA ASP A 751 -16.67 -5.25 8.59
C ASP A 751 -15.39 -4.47 8.36
N ASP A 752 -14.40 -5.08 7.70
CA ASP A 752 -13.15 -4.39 7.39
C ASP A 752 -13.41 -3.21 6.43
N LEU A 753 -14.33 -3.39 5.47
CA LEU A 753 -14.74 -2.34 4.55
C LEU A 753 -15.42 -1.16 5.26
N TRP A 754 -16.36 -1.45 6.16
CA TRP A 754 -17.09 -0.45 6.92
C TRP A 754 -16.19 0.26 7.92
N ALA A 755 -15.36 -0.46 8.67
CA ALA A 755 -14.39 0.12 9.61
C ALA A 755 -13.38 1.03 8.89
N GLN A 756 -12.91 0.62 7.71
CA GLN A 756 -12.04 1.47 6.88
C GLN A 756 -12.78 2.74 6.45
N CYS A 757 -14.05 2.64 6.03
CA CYS A 757 -14.86 3.79 5.67
C CYS A 757 -15.12 4.72 6.87
N GLU A 758 -15.44 4.18 8.04
CA GLU A 758 -15.61 4.94 9.29
C GLU A 758 -14.36 5.77 9.61
N PHE A 759 -13.19 5.14 9.48
CA PHE A 759 -11.91 5.77 9.71
C PHE A 759 -11.62 6.91 8.73
N GLU A 760 -11.78 6.66 7.43
CA GLU A 760 -11.48 7.61 6.35
C GLU A 760 -12.51 8.73 6.19
N ALA A 761 -13.74 8.52 6.66
CA ALA A 761 -14.81 9.48 6.57
C ALA A 761 -15.14 10.14 7.91
N ARG A 762 -14.42 9.80 9.00
CA ARG A 762 -14.70 10.24 10.38
C ARG A 762 -16.18 10.11 10.74
N CYS A 763 -16.76 8.94 10.45
CA CYS A 763 -18.14 8.63 10.78
C CYS A 763 -18.24 7.41 11.69
N GLN A 764 -19.44 7.15 12.16
CA GLN A 764 -19.82 5.86 12.75
C GLN A 764 -20.91 5.24 11.89
N PHE A 765 -20.72 3.97 11.56
CA PHE A 765 -21.63 3.12 10.84
C PHE A 765 -21.88 1.87 11.68
N PHE A 766 -23.14 1.68 12.06
CA PHE A 766 -23.53 0.54 12.89
C PHE A 766 -24.98 0.18 12.62
N PHE A 767 -25.38 -1.02 13.01
CA PHE A 767 -26.78 -1.42 13.02
C PHE A 767 -27.37 -1.15 14.40
N ASP A 768 -28.52 -0.49 14.44
CA ASP A 768 -29.22 -0.22 15.68
C ASP A 768 -29.94 -1.47 16.21
N ALA A 769 -30.58 -1.31 17.37
CA ALA A 769 -31.35 -2.37 18.02
C ALA A 769 -32.52 -2.91 17.17
N GLU A 770 -32.96 -2.19 16.14
CA GLU A 770 -33.98 -2.66 15.18
C GLU A 770 -33.38 -3.46 14.02
N GLY A 771 -32.05 -3.59 13.99
CA GLY A 771 -31.31 -4.16 12.87
C GLY A 771 -31.19 -3.20 11.68
N LYS A 772 -31.41 -1.89 11.87
CA LYS A 772 -31.25 -0.90 10.79
C LYS A 772 -29.87 -0.27 10.81
N ALA A 773 -29.26 -0.20 9.63
CA ALA A 773 -28.00 0.50 9.41
C ALA A 773 -28.19 2.00 9.64
N ARG A 774 -27.37 2.58 10.52
CA ARG A 774 -27.30 4.01 10.83
C ARG A 774 -25.94 4.56 10.47
N LEU A 775 -25.94 5.84 10.11
CA LEU A 775 -24.74 6.58 9.75
C LEU A 775 -24.74 7.90 10.51
N ILE A 776 -23.69 8.14 11.27
CA ILE A 776 -23.51 9.34 12.08
C ILE A 776 -22.18 9.99 11.70
N PHE A 777 -22.23 11.26 11.32
CA PHE A 777 -21.04 12.06 11.03
C PHE A 777 -20.43 12.64 12.31
N ARG A 778 -19.11 12.51 12.52
CA ARG A 778 -18.44 13.00 13.73
C ARG A 778 -17.81 14.38 13.46
N PRO A 779 -18.27 15.47 14.11
CA PRO A 779 -17.74 16.81 13.89
C PRO A 779 -16.31 16.98 14.44
N LYS A 780 -15.53 17.93 13.88
CA LYS A 780 -14.14 18.19 14.26
C LYS A 780 -13.99 18.86 15.63
N ASN A 781 -14.84 19.85 15.92
CA ASN A 781 -14.54 20.82 16.98
C ASN A 781 -14.89 20.34 18.39
N ASN A 782 -15.48 19.16 18.57
CA ASN A 782 -15.97 18.65 19.87
C ASN A 782 -16.85 19.65 20.66
N SER A 783 -17.21 20.78 20.05
CA SER A 783 -18.02 21.87 20.58
C SER A 783 -19.38 21.83 19.89
N ALA A 784 -20.40 22.19 20.65
CA ALA A 784 -21.82 22.01 20.33
C ALA A 784 -22.39 22.77 19.13
N GLU A 785 -21.64 23.00 18.05
CA GLU A 785 -22.24 23.24 16.73
C GLU A 785 -22.87 21.95 16.17
N VAL A 786 -23.60 21.21 17.00
CA VAL A 786 -24.63 20.30 16.53
C VAL A 786 -25.79 21.23 16.15
N ASP A 787 -25.74 21.79 14.94
CA ASP A 787 -26.73 22.73 14.35
C ASP A 787 -28.16 22.56 14.93
N GLY A 788 -28.47 23.28 16.00
CA GLY A 788 -29.81 23.33 16.59
C GLY A 788 -30.34 22.08 17.31
N GLU A 789 -29.54 21.04 17.56
CA GLU A 789 -30.00 19.88 18.32
C GLU A 789 -29.78 20.05 19.83
N GLU A 790 -30.79 19.72 20.63
CA GLU A 790 -30.68 19.69 22.09
C GLU A 790 -29.71 18.59 22.52
N VAL A 791 -28.56 18.99 23.06
CA VAL A 791 -27.60 18.06 23.68
C VAL A 791 -28.11 17.70 25.07
N LEU A 792 -28.39 16.42 25.28
CA LEU A 792 -28.82 15.91 26.58
C LEU A 792 -27.68 16.07 27.61
N THR A 793 -28.03 16.55 28.82
CA THR A 793 -27.11 16.59 29.96
C THR A 793 -27.35 15.40 30.88
N VAL A 794 -26.35 14.52 30.99
CA VAL A 794 -26.26 13.45 31.98
C VAL A 794 -25.72 14.02 33.28
N THR A 795 -26.62 14.24 34.24
CA THR A 795 -26.29 14.79 35.56
C THR A 795 -26.05 13.69 36.59
N GLN A 796 -25.39 14.01 37.72
CA GLN A 796 -25.23 13.07 38.84
C GLN A 796 -26.55 12.40 39.26
N GLY A 797 -27.65 13.15 39.29
CA GLY A 797 -28.97 12.60 39.68
C GLY A 797 -29.53 11.55 38.71
N MET A 798 -28.89 11.36 37.54
CA MET A 798 -29.25 10.33 36.56
C MET A 798 -28.36 9.07 36.70
N VAL A 799 -27.25 9.16 37.43
CA VAL A 799 -26.35 8.03 37.71
C VAL A 799 -26.99 7.16 38.79
N LYS A 800 -26.98 5.85 38.54
CA LYS A 800 -27.50 4.84 39.45
C LYS A 800 -26.53 4.66 40.62
N LEU A 801 -27.09 4.48 41.82
CA LEU A 801 -26.31 4.07 42.99
C LEU A 801 -26.11 2.56 42.96
N ALA A 802 -24.88 2.11 43.24
CA ALA A 802 -24.59 0.71 43.53
C ALA A 802 -25.24 0.30 44.87
N ASP A 803 -25.23 -0.99 45.18
CA ASP A 803 -25.84 -1.54 46.42
C ASP A 803 -25.23 -0.95 47.70
N ASN A 804 -24.02 -0.38 47.63
CA ASN A 804 -23.36 0.30 48.73
C ASN A 804 -23.71 1.80 48.85
N GLY A 805 -24.60 2.31 48.00
CA GLY A 805 -25.03 3.71 47.97
C GLY A 805 -24.05 4.68 47.31
N VAL A 806 -23.03 4.18 46.60
CA VAL A 806 -22.07 5.00 45.83
C VAL A 806 -22.49 5.05 44.36
N ASP A 807 -22.29 6.19 43.71
CA ASP A 807 -22.51 6.36 42.26
C ASP A 807 -21.76 5.26 41.48
N MET A 808 -22.47 4.57 40.57
CA MET A 808 -21.88 3.61 39.65
C MET A 808 -21.13 4.36 38.54
N VAL A 809 -19.97 4.89 38.87
CA VAL A 809 -19.11 5.63 37.93
C VAL A 809 -17.66 5.18 38.06
N LYS A 810 -17.03 4.89 36.92
CA LYS A 810 -15.62 4.51 36.83
C LYS A 810 -14.92 5.33 35.76
N PHE A 811 -13.78 5.91 36.11
CA PHE A 811 -12.95 6.71 35.20
C PHE A 811 -11.72 5.91 34.80
N THR A 812 -11.50 5.76 33.51
CA THR A 812 -10.30 5.15 32.93
C THR A 812 -9.64 6.17 32.01
N ARG A 813 -8.33 6.37 32.13
CA ARG A 813 -7.58 7.32 31.30
C ARG A 813 -6.69 6.58 30.32
N THR A 814 -6.67 7.06 29.07
CA THR A 814 -5.84 6.50 27.99
C THR A 814 -4.36 6.61 28.38
N PRO A 815 -3.57 5.52 28.27
CA PRO A 815 -2.15 5.57 28.59
C PRO A 815 -1.38 6.43 27.58
N LYS A 816 -0.26 7.03 28.01
CA LYS A 816 0.60 7.88 27.14
C LYS A 816 1.18 7.12 25.93
N THR A 817 1.19 5.80 25.98
CA THR A 817 1.68 4.92 24.90
C THR A 817 0.72 4.86 23.72
N GLU A 818 -0.55 5.21 23.91
CA GLU A 818 -1.58 5.17 22.87
C GLU A 818 -1.83 6.55 22.22
N LEU A 819 -1.09 7.57 22.64
CA LEU A 819 -1.20 8.92 22.06
C LEU A 819 -0.59 8.98 20.66
N ALA A 820 -1.17 9.81 19.80
CA ALA A 820 -0.64 10.18 18.51
C ALA A 820 -0.69 11.69 18.35
N ASN A 821 0.46 12.36 18.41
CA ASN A 821 0.57 13.81 18.24
C ASN A 821 1.42 14.22 17.02
N THR A 822 1.86 13.24 16.25
CA THR A 822 2.36 13.37 14.87
C THR A 822 1.66 12.31 14.04
N ILE A 823 0.99 12.70 12.96
CA ILE A 823 0.23 11.82 12.08
C ILE A 823 0.67 12.07 10.64
N ASP A 824 1.10 11.03 9.95
CA ASP A 824 1.47 11.05 8.53
C ASP A 824 0.47 10.20 7.73
N LEU A 825 -0.54 10.85 7.17
CA LEU A 825 -1.57 10.20 6.35
C LEU A 825 -1.09 10.02 4.93
N LYS A 826 -1.29 8.83 4.36
CA LYS A 826 -1.11 8.54 2.93
C LYS A 826 -2.46 8.42 2.26
N TYR A 827 -2.62 9.04 1.10
CA TYR A 827 -3.89 9.05 0.35
C TYR A 827 -3.65 9.04 -1.16
N ALA A 828 -4.73 8.89 -1.93
CA ALA A 828 -4.68 8.77 -3.38
C ALA A 828 -3.76 7.63 -3.87
N ARG A 829 -4.10 6.39 -3.52
CA ARG A 829 -3.38 5.18 -3.95
C ARG A 829 -3.26 5.08 -5.48
N ASP A 830 -2.04 5.13 -6.00
CA ASP A 830 -1.73 4.87 -7.39
C ASP A 830 -1.70 3.36 -7.63
N TYR A 831 -2.79 2.83 -8.21
CA TYR A 831 -2.93 1.40 -8.51
C TYR A 831 -2.01 0.93 -9.63
N PHE A 832 -1.53 1.85 -10.47
CA PHE A 832 -0.55 1.53 -11.50
C PHE A 832 0.81 1.20 -10.87
N LYS A 833 1.25 2.02 -9.90
CA LYS A 833 2.53 1.81 -9.18
C LYS A 833 2.41 0.92 -7.95
N ASN A 834 1.18 0.60 -7.53
CA ASN A 834 0.88 0.01 -6.24
C ASN A 834 1.53 0.79 -5.08
N ALA A 835 1.41 2.12 -5.11
CA ALA A 835 2.03 3.01 -4.15
C ALA A 835 1.10 4.19 -3.81
N TRP A 836 1.32 4.85 -2.69
CA TRP A 836 0.62 6.08 -2.35
C TRP A 836 1.23 7.26 -3.10
N SER A 837 0.41 8.06 -3.78
CA SER A 837 0.92 9.18 -4.59
C SER A 837 1.05 10.49 -3.81
N LYS A 838 0.39 10.60 -2.65
CA LYS A 838 0.32 11.82 -1.84
C LYS A 838 0.28 11.51 -0.34
N ASP A 839 0.72 12.47 0.45
CA ASP A 839 0.75 12.43 1.91
C ASP A 839 0.30 13.77 2.54
N VAL A 840 -0.15 13.70 3.80
CA VAL A 840 -0.45 14.85 4.67
C VAL A 840 0.16 14.57 6.04
N SER A 841 1.08 15.42 6.46
CA SER A 841 1.71 15.37 7.80
C SER A 841 1.14 16.43 8.72
N LEU A 842 0.71 16.02 9.91
CA LEU A 842 0.16 16.89 10.95
C LEU A 842 0.95 16.70 12.24
N THR A 843 1.13 17.78 13.00
CA THR A 843 1.81 17.75 14.30
C THR A 843 1.16 18.74 15.26
N ASP A 844 0.79 18.26 16.45
CA ASP A 844 0.34 19.11 17.56
C ASP A 844 1.55 19.47 18.43
N ALA A 845 2.13 20.65 18.19
CA ALA A 845 3.32 21.12 18.89
C ALA A 845 3.12 21.25 20.42
N VAL A 846 1.90 21.56 20.87
CA VAL A 846 1.58 21.70 22.29
C VAL A 846 1.60 20.32 22.95
N SER A 847 0.93 19.35 22.34
CA SER A 847 0.97 17.96 22.80
C SER A 847 2.39 17.39 22.78
N VAL A 848 3.18 17.66 21.74
CA VAL A 848 4.58 17.23 21.65
C VAL A 848 5.41 17.81 22.80
N GLY A 849 5.19 19.08 23.16
CA GLY A 849 5.84 19.70 24.31
C GLY A 849 5.49 19.04 25.66
N LEU A 850 4.23 18.59 25.82
CA LEU A 850 3.73 18.00 27.06
C LEU A 850 4.04 16.49 27.21
N TYR A 851 3.96 15.74 26.12
CA TYR A 851 4.00 14.27 26.14
C TYR A 851 5.18 13.68 25.34
N GLY A 852 6.01 14.53 24.75
CA GLY A 852 7.04 14.13 23.78
C GLY A 852 6.44 13.80 22.42
N LYS A 853 7.29 13.64 21.40
CA LYS A 853 6.85 13.20 20.08
C LYS A 853 6.32 11.76 20.16
N LYS A 854 5.08 11.56 19.75
CA LYS A 854 4.36 10.28 19.74
C LYS A 854 3.77 10.07 18.36
N GLU A 855 4.40 9.19 17.62
CA GLU A 855 3.86 8.61 16.39
C GLU A 855 3.21 7.29 16.80
N LYS A 856 1.92 7.09 16.48
CA LYS A 856 1.31 5.77 16.68
C LYS A 856 2.03 4.78 15.77
N HIS A 857 2.22 3.55 16.24
CA HIS A 857 3.02 2.53 15.57
C HIS A 857 2.60 2.36 14.09
N PRO A 858 3.54 2.20 13.14
CA PRO A 858 3.30 2.32 11.69
C PRO A 858 2.60 1.11 11.04
N THR A 859 1.66 0.46 11.72
CA THR A 859 0.91 -0.71 11.19
C THR A 859 -0.14 -0.31 10.14
N ASN A 860 0.25 0.32 9.02
CA ASN A 860 -0.64 0.73 7.92
C ASN A 860 -1.90 1.55 8.32
N GLU A 861 -2.05 1.96 9.59
CA GLU A 861 -3.27 2.57 10.12
C GLU A 861 -3.55 3.97 9.55
N TRP A 862 -2.55 4.59 8.92
CA TRP A 862 -2.64 5.95 8.37
C TRP A 862 -2.78 5.96 6.84
N GLU A 863 -3.28 4.88 6.27
CA GLU A 863 -3.50 4.73 4.83
C GLU A 863 -4.98 4.90 4.48
N LEU A 864 -5.31 5.93 3.68
CA LEU A 864 -6.68 6.28 3.29
C LEU A 864 -6.99 5.74 1.87
N TRP A 865 -7.54 4.52 1.77
CA TRP A 865 -7.80 3.75 0.55
C TRP A 865 -8.77 4.43 -0.41
N PHE A 866 -9.81 5.06 0.12
CA PHE A 866 -10.87 5.71 -0.61
C PHE A 866 -10.69 7.23 -0.75
N CYS A 867 -9.82 7.86 0.05
CA CYS A 867 -9.57 9.29 -0.01
C CYS A 867 -8.67 9.69 -1.21
N ARG A 868 -9.17 10.63 -2.04
CA ARG A 868 -8.42 11.21 -3.18
C ARG A 868 -8.12 12.71 -3.02
N SER A 869 -8.90 13.42 -2.21
CA SER A 869 -8.79 14.87 -2.03
C SER A 869 -7.81 15.22 -0.92
N ALA A 870 -6.97 16.22 -1.14
CA ALA A 870 -6.06 16.72 -0.11
C ALA A 870 -6.83 17.34 1.06
N GLU A 871 -7.92 18.05 0.77
CA GLU A 871 -8.80 18.71 1.72
C GLU A 871 -9.50 17.71 2.63
N GLN A 872 -9.95 16.57 2.08
CA GLN A 872 -10.53 15.49 2.86
C GLN A 872 -9.48 14.82 3.76
N ALA A 873 -8.30 14.48 3.22
CA ALA A 873 -7.21 13.90 4.00
C ALA A 873 -6.76 14.82 5.16
N GLN A 874 -6.60 16.11 4.88
CA GLN A 874 -6.32 17.13 5.90
C GLN A 874 -7.41 17.17 6.98
N ASN A 875 -8.68 17.20 6.57
CA ASN A 875 -9.79 17.31 7.51
C ASN A 875 -9.96 16.06 8.39
N VAL A 876 -9.72 14.87 7.84
CA VAL A 876 -9.68 13.59 8.57
C VAL A 876 -8.50 13.54 9.54
N GLY A 877 -7.32 13.98 9.09
CA GLY A 877 -6.13 14.01 9.94
C GLY A 877 -6.26 14.98 11.10
N GLU A 878 -6.84 16.16 10.89
CA GLU A 878 -7.11 17.14 11.94
C GLU A 878 -8.11 16.60 12.97
N PHE A 879 -9.12 15.86 12.50
CA PHE A 879 -10.06 15.16 13.38
C PHE A 879 -9.32 14.14 14.25
N TRP A 880 -8.57 13.21 13.67
CA TRP A 880 -7.87 12.19 14.46
C TRP A 880 -6.77 12.76 15.36
N MET A 881 -6.09 13.82 14.91
CA MET A 881 -5.15 14.57 15.76
C MET A 881 -5.84 15.10 17.01
N SER A 882 -7.03 15.71 16.87
CA SER A 882 -7.80 16.23 18.01
C SER A 882 -8.24 15.15 19.00
N GLN A 883 -8.41 13.90 18.53
CA GLN A 883 -8.85 12.78 19.36
C GLN A 883 -7.70 12.08 20.08
N LEU A 884 -6.50 12.07 19.48
CA LEU A 884 -5.38 11.24 19.90
C LEU A 884 -4.18 12.03 20.46
N SER A 885 -4.14 13.36 20.28
CA SER A 885 -3.01 14.16 20.73
C SER A 885 -2.96 14.30 22.26
N ALA A 886 -4.05 14.03 22.99
CA ALA A 886 -4.09 14.08 24.44
C ALA A 886 -4.75 12.84 25.05
N PRO A 887 -4.38 12.45 26.29
CA PRO A 887 -5.03 11.33 26.97
C PRO A 887 -6.53 11.56 27.12
N SER A 888 -7.35 10.74 26.44
CA SER A 888 -8.80 10.76 26.60
C SER A 888 -9.21 10.06 27.90
N THR A 889 -10.30 10.51 28.50
CA THR A 889 -10.90 9.90 29.69
C THR A 889 -12.17 9.17 29.25
N LEU A 890 -12.20 7.87 29.53
CA LEU A 890 -13.38 7.01 29.41
C LEU A 890 -14.11 6.99 30.75
N VAL A 891 -15.42 7.22 30.74
CA VAL A 891 -16.28 7.15 31.92
C VAL A 891 -17.30 6.05 31.71
N GLU A 892 -17.25 5.01 32.54
CA GLU A 892 -18.27 3.97 32.56
C GLU A 892 -19.29 4.34 33.66
N ILE A 893 -20.54 4.55 33.28
CA ILE A 893 -21.62 4.93 34.21
C ILE A 893 -22.82 4.00 34.10
N GLY A 894 -23.38 3.61 35.24
CA GLY A 894 -24.72 3.05 35.29
C GLY A 894 -25.75 4.16 35.32
N VAL A 895 -26.68 4.22 34.37
CA VAL A 895 -27.79 5.19 34.35
C VAL A 895 -29.14 4.49 34.42
N SER A 896 -30.13 5.21 34.93
CA SER A 896 -31.51 4.71 34.92
C SER A 896 -32.04 4.53 33.48
N LEU A 897 -33.06 3.68 33.31
CA LEU A 897 -33.76 3.53 32.02
C LEU A 897 -34.33 4.82 31.43
N LYS A 898 -34.45 5.89 32.21
CA LYS A 898 -34.84 7.20 31.68
C LYS A 898 -33.90 7.71 30.58
N GLN A 899 -32.68 7.16 30.50
CA GLN A 899 -31.66 7.50 29.53
C GLN A 899 -31.43 6.43 28.44
N MET A 900 -32.36 5.48 28.28
CA MET A 900 -32.26 4.43 27.24
C MET A 900 -32.42 4.96 25.80
N GLU A 901 -32.71 6.26 25.62
CA GLU A 901 -32.65 6.98 24.35
C GLU A 901 -31.23 7.22 23.86
N LEU A 902 -30.25 7.14 24.76
CA LEU A 902 -28.86 7.32 24.41
C LEU A 902 -28.37 6.11 23.65
N GLU A 903 -27.91 6.37 22.43
CA GLU A 903 -27.35 5.37 21.54
C GLU A 903 -25.86 5.64 21.31
N ARG A 904 -25.18 4.65 20.74
CA ARG A 904 -23.81 4.81 20.26
C ARG A 904 -23.69 6.06 19.37
N ALA A 905 -22.58 6.77 19.54
CA ALA A 905 -22.19 8.02 18.88
C ALA A 905 -23.01 9.27 19.26
N ASP A 906 -23.99 9.17 20.15
CA ASP A 906 -24.68 10.36 20.64
C ASP A 906 -23.71 11.27 21.39
N ILE A 907 -23.89 12.58 21.24
CA ILE A 907 -23.13 13.57 21.98
C ILE A 907 -23.97 14.01 23.17
N VAL A 908 -23.38 13.92 24.37
CA VAL A 908 -24.01 14.32 25.63
C VAL A 908 -23.12 15.28 26.39
N LYS A 909 -23.70 16.07 27.29
CA LYS A 909 -22.97 16.79 28.33
C LYS A 909 -22.92 15.92 29.57
N PHE A 910 -21.75 15.74 30.15
CA PHE A 910 -21.56 15.00 31.39
C PHE A 910 -21.28 15.98 32.54
N ASP A 911 -22.19 15.98 33.52
CA ASP A 911 -22.17 16.80 34.74
C ASP A 911 -22.04 15.87 35.96
N HIS A 912 -20.84 15.78 36.52
CA HIS A 912 -20.58 14.94 37.69
C HIS A 912 -19.57 15.59 38.65
N PRO A 913 -19.84 15.62 39.98
CA PRO A 913 -18.94 16.26 40.94
C PRO A 913 -17.59 15.56 41.07
N LEU A 914 -17.54 14.24 40.88
CA LEU A 914 -16.26 13.51 40.84
C LEU A 914 -15.42 14.00 39.65
N GLY A 915 -14.26 14.58 39.96
CA GLY A 915 -13.32 15.11 38.97
C GLY A 915 -13.60 16.55 38.54
N ASN A 916 -14.52 17.27 39.20
CA ASN A 916 -14.94 18.63 38.83
C ASN A 916 -15.38 18.72 37.36
N LEU A 917 -16.14 17.73 36.89
CA LEU A 917 -16.62 17.67 35.52
C LEU A 917 -17.96 18.40 35.45
N SER A 918 -17.93 19.63 34.97
CA SER A 918 -19.13 20.42 34.70
C SER A 918 -19.26 20.66 33.20
N SER A 919 -20.32 20.11 32.62
CA SER A 919 -20.79 20.27 31.25
C SER A 919 -19.79 19.87 30.19
N ILE A 920 -19.06 18.79 30.47
CA ILE A 920 -18.05 18.24 29.57
C ILE A 920 -18.73 17.45 28.47
N PHE A 921 -18.51 17.85 27.21
CA PHE A 921 -19.00 17.09 26.07
C PHE A 921 -18.34 15.73 25.99
N SER A 922 -19.19 14.72 25.74
CA SER A 922 -18.80 13.33 25.70
C SER A 922 -19.51 12.62 24.56
N GLU A 923 -18.81 11.70 23.92
CA GLU A 923 -19.38 10.77 22.94
C GLU A 923 -19.81 9.49 23.66
N VAL A 924 -21.05 9.08 23.46
CA VAL A 924 -21.56 7.78 23.92
C VAL A 924 -20.92 6.69 23.06
N LEU A 925 -20.16 5.80 23.69
CA LEU A 925 -19.64 4.58 23.09
C LEU A 925 -20.65 3.44 23.27
N PRO A 926 -20.48 2.28 22.61
CA PRO A 926 -21.27 1.09 22.90
C PRO A 926 -21.32 0.81 24.40
N GLY A 927 -22.53 0.59 24.92
CA GLY A 927 -22.81 0.41 26.35
C GLY A 927 -23.78 -0.74 26.56
N GLN A 928 -23.73 -1.40 27.71
CA GLN A 928 -24.52 -2.60 27.97
C GLN A 928 -25.93 -2.27 28.45
N HIS A 929 -26.89 -3.09 28.06
CA HIS A 929 -28.23 -3.05 28.64
C HIS A 929 -28.37 -4.20 29.64
N ILE A 930 -28.36 -3.85 30.93
CA ILE A 930 -28.53 -4.84 31.99
C ILE A 930 -30.01 -4.93 32.30
N VAL A 931 -30.62 -5.99 31.77
CA VAL A 931 -32.01 -6.34 32.00
C VAL A 931 -32.15 -6.80 33.45
N GLY A 932 -33.01 -6.13 34.20
CA GLY A 932 -33.36 -6.51 35.56
C GLY A 932 -34.34 -7.67 35.60
N SER A 933 -34.60 -8.15 36.80
CA SER A 933 -35.49 -9.28 37.06
C SER A 933 -36.50 -8.86 38.12
N GLY A 934 -37.79 -8.91 37.77
CA GLY A 934 -38.85 -8.65 38.75
C GLY A 934 -38.85 -9.69 39.87
N ARG A 935 -38.35 -10.90 39.57
CA ARG A 935 -38.19 -11.99 40.53
C ARG A 935 -37.08 -11.71 41.54
N ASP A 936 -35.97 -11.14 41.09
CA ASP A 936 -34.79 -10.85 41.93
C ASP A 936 -34.78 -9.41 42.48
N GLN A 937 -35.80 -8.61 42.14
CA GLN A 937 -35.94 -7.20 42.51
C GLN A 937 -34.76 -6.34 42.02
N VAL A 938 -34.11 -6.74 40.94
CA VAL A 938 -33.04 -5.98 40.29
C VAL A 938 -33.67 -5.03 39.27
N GLN A 939 -33.37 -3.74 39.37
CA GLN A 939 -33.84 -2.75 38.41
C GLN A 939 -32.99 -2.74 37.14
N ASP A 940 -33.67 -2.76 35.99
CA ASP A 940 -33.11 -2.50 34.67
C ASP A 940 -32.27 -1.20 34.68
N HIS A 941 -31.11 -1.24 34.05
CA HIS A 941 -30.26 -0.07 33.89
C HIS A 941 -29.36 -0.20 32.66
N VAL A 942 -28.87 0.95 32.21
CA VAL A 942 -27.97 1.03 31.06
C VAL A 942 -26.57 1.36 31.58
N MET A 943 -25.59 0.57 31.22
CA MET A 943 -24.18 0.89 31.44
C MET A 943 -23.66 1.65 30.22
N LEU A 944 -23.53 2.97 30.34
CA LEU A 944 -22.99 3.80 29.28
C LEU A 944 -21.48 3.92 29.43
N ALA A 945 -20.77 3.82 28.32
CA ALA A 945 -19.38 4.21 28.21
C ALA A 945 -19.31 5.58 27.53
N LEU A 946 -18.83 6.61 28.23
CA LEU A 946 -18.71 7.96 27.71
C LEU A 946 -17.23 8.27 27.45
N ARG A 947 -16.87 8.59 26.22
CA ARG A 947 -15.56 9.17 25.93
C ARG A 947 -15.65 10.67 26.11
N LEU A 948 -15.06 11.19 27.18
CA LEU A 948 -14.92 12.64 27.34
C LEU A 948 -14.10 13.15 26.18
N PHE A 949 -14.59 14.17 25.50
CA PHE A 949 -13.75 14.84 24.53
C PHE A 949 -12.52 15.40 25.23
N PRO A 950 -11.37 15.47 24.55
CA PRO A 950 -10.21 16.22 25.01
C PRO A 950 -10.58 17.71 25.04
N VAL A 951 -11.48 18.09 25.95
CA VAL A 951 -11.71 19.47 26.29
C VAL A 951 -10.39 19.97 26.79
N ALA A 952 -10.14 21.23 26.51
CA ALA A 952 -9.23 22.11 27.19
C ALA A 952 -9.37 22.07 28.73
N PHE A 953 -9.20 20.92 29.37
CA PHE A 953 -9.07 20.74 30.82
C PHE A 953 -7.93 21.62 31.34
N LEU A 954 -7.01 22.04 30.45
CA LEU A 954 -6.04 23.10 30.68
C LEU A 954 -6.57 24.51 30.37
N ARG A 955 -7.23 24.82 29.23
CA ARG A 955 -7.57 26.22 28.91
C ARG A 955 -8.77 26.78 29.68
N GLU A 956 -9.86 26.03 29.85
CA GLU A 956 -11.07 26.55 30.53
C GLU A 956 -10.91 26.55 32.06
N ASN A 957 -10.26 25.52 32.63
CA ASN A 957 -9.94 25.55 34.06
C ASN A 957 -8.90 26.64 34.40
N LEU A 958 -7.98 27.00 33.50
CA LEU A 958 -7.09 28.16 33.70
C LEU A 958 -7.83 29.50 33.54
N SER A 959 -8.80 29.62 32.64
CA SER A 959 -9.56 30.87 32.51
C SER A 959 -10.54 31.09 33.67
N GLU A 960 -11.21 30.03 34.15
CA GLU A 960 -12.14 30.12 35.28
C GLU A 960 -11.42 30.22 36.64
N SER A 961 -10.29 29.53 36.83
CA SER A 961 -9.53 29.63 38.09
C SER A 961 -8.74 30.93 38.25
N ILE A 962 -8.47 31.65 37.16
CA ILE A 962 -7.68 32.90 37.19
C ILE A 962 -8.53 34.13 36.83
N GLY A 963 -9.80 33.98 36.46
CA GLY A 963 -10.70 35.11 36.15
C GLY A 963 -10.22 35.97 34.97
N ILE A 964 -9.43 35.37 34.07
CA ILE A 964 -8.79 36.08 32.98
C ILE A 964 -9.68 35.93 31.72
N SER A 965 -10.17 37.05 31.18
CA SER A 965 -10.93 37.04 29.92
C SER A 965 -10.10 36.49 28.75
N GLU A 966 -10.75 35.86 27.78
CA GLU A 966 -10.09 35.31 26.57
C GLU A 966 -9.20 36.33 25.84
N SER A 967 -9.53 37.63 25.93
CA SER A 967 -8.73 38.72 25.38
C SER A 967 -7.34 38.86 26.03
N LEU A 968 -7.19 38.55 27.32
CA LEU A 968 -5.90 38.65 28.03
C LEU A 968 -4.94 37.53 27.62
N ILE A 969 -5.43 36.30 27.41
CA ILE A 969 -4.56 35.14 27.12
C ILE A 969 -3.91 35.29 25.74
N VAL A 970 -4.69 35.76 24.75
CA VAL A 970 -4.18 36.07 23.40
C VAL A 970 -3.16 37.22 23.46
N ASN A 971 -3.42 38.25 24.27
CA ASN A 971 -2.51 39.38 24.41
C ASN A 971 -1.24 39.07 25.22
N ILE A 972 -1.29 38.21 26.23
CA ILE A 972 -0.12 37.76 27.00
C ILE A 972 0.79 36.89 26.12
N GLY A 973 0.22 35.99 25.30
CA GLY A 973 0.98 35.25 24.30
C GLY A 973 1.68 36.16 23.28
N PHE A 974 1.02 37.25 22.88
CA PHE A 974 1.59 38.26 21.97
C PHE A 974 2.67 39.13 22.63
N LEU A 975 2.54 39.42 23.93
CA LEU A 975 3.51 40.21 24.71
C LEU A 975 4.86 39.50 24.86
N PHE A 976 4.89 38.17 24.99
CA PHE A 976 6.16 37.42 25.09
C PHE A 976 6.94 37.34 23.77
N THR A 977 6.29 37.60 22.63
CA THR A 977 6.95 37.63 21.30
C THR A 977 7.49 39.02 20.89
N LEU A 978 7.17 40.08 21.64
CA LEU A 978 7.57 41.46 21.33
C LEU A 978 8.53 42.01 22.39
N THR A 979 9.74 41.45 22.49
CA THR A 979 10.72 41.93 23.48
C THR A 979 11.45 43.23 23.09
N ASP A 980 11.32 43.71 21.85
CA ASP A 980 12.19 44.80 21.36
C ASP A 980 11.46 46.08 20.93
N ASN A 981 10.13 46.17 21.06
CA ASN A 981 9.37 47.33 20.57
C ASN A 981 8.51 48.00 21.67
N THR A 982 9.15 48.90 22.42
CA THR A 982 8.56 49.66 23.53
C THR A 982 7.33 50.49 23.14
N GLU A 983 7.25 50.97 21.89
CA GLU A 983 6.16 51.83 21.41
C GLU A 983 4.84 51.05 21.22
N ILE A 984 4.93 49.77 20.83
CA ILE A 984 3.78 48.86 20.74
C ILE A 984 3.32 48.45 22.15
N LEU A 985 4.27 48.26 23.08
CA LEU A 985 4.00 47.90 24.47
C LEU A 985 3.19 49.00 25.18
N GLU A 986 3.56 50.28 25.01
CA GLU A 986 2.83 51.42 25.60
C GLU A 986 1.41 51.57 25.02
N THR A 987 1.24 51.31 23.73
CA THR A 987 -0.07 51.37 23.06
C THR A 987 -1.01 50.26 23.57
N LEU A 988 -0.48 49.04 23.72
CA LEU A 988 -1.19 47.90 24.32
C LEU A 988 -1.54 48.13 25.79
N LEU A 989 -0.60 48.66 26.58
CA LEU A 989 -0.84 49.00 28.00
C LEU A 989 -1.95 50.05 28.15
N THR A 990 -1.99 51.04 27.25
CA THR A 990 -3.01 52.09 27.25
C THR A 990 -4.38 51.53 26.88
N SER A 991 -4.44 50.59 25.93
CA SER A 991 -5.68 49.88 25.59
C SER A 991 -6.16 48.99 26.74
N PHE A 992 -5.25 48.29 27.44
CA PHE A 992 -5.52 47.50 28.63
C PHE A 992 -6.10 48.34 29.78
N LYS A 993 -5.54 49.52 30.03
CA LYS A 993 -6.05 50.45 31.06
C LYS A 993 -7.48 50.90 30.80
N ASN A 994 -7.86 51.03 29.54
CA ASN A 994 -9.20 51.48 29.16
C ASN A 994 -10.26 50.37 29.25
N GLU A 995 -9.87 49.09 29.11
CA GLU A 995 -10.80 47.96 29.27
C GLU A 995 -11.00 47.52 30.72
N LEU A 996 -10.01 47.76 31.60
CA LEU A 996 -10.02 47.28 32.99
C LEU A 996 -10.40 48.35 34.02
N SER A 997 -10.82 49.56 33.60
CA SER A 997 -11.04 50.72 34.47
C SER A 997 -12.12 50.57 35.54
N ASP A 998 -12.96 49.52 35.46
CA ASP A 998 -14.15 49.38 36.29
C ASP A 998 -13.97 48.41 37.47
N SER A 999 -12.79 47.78 37.61
CA SER A 999 -12.46 46.89 38.73
C SER A 999 -11.33 47.46 39.60
N ALA A 1000 -11.62 47.70 40.89
CA ALA A 1000 -10.64 48.18 41.85
C ALA A 1000 -9.49 47.19 42.09
N GLU A 1001 -9.76 45.88 41.96
CA GLU A 1001 -8.76 44.82 42.10
C GLU A 1001 -7.85 44.72 40.86
N ALA A 1002 -8.36 45.11 39.68
CA ALA A 1002 -7.56 45.17 38.46
C ALA A 1002 -6.60 46.37 38.44
N GLN A 1003 -6.96 47.49 39.10
CA GLN A 1003 -6.07 48.64 39.22
C GLN A 1003 -4.81 48.34 40.06
N ASP A 1004 -4.95 47.59 41.15
CA ASP A 1004 -3.81 47.19 41.99
C ASP A 1004 -2.82 46.28 41.22
N VAL A 1005 -3.33 45.36 40.40
CA VAL A 1005 -2.49 44.47 39.57
C VAL A 1005 -1.78 45.24 38.45
N ILE A 1006 -2.47 46.23 37.85
CA ILE A 1006 -1.90 47.11 36.83
C ILE A 1006 -0.80 48.00 37.42
N GLU A 1007 -0.97 48.55 38.62
CA GLU A 1007 0.08 49.33 39.29
C GLU A 1007 1.31 48.48 39.60
N VAL A 1008 1.14 47.23 40.07
CA VAL A 1008 2.25 46.30 40.33
C VAL A 1008 3.00 45.94 39.03
N LEU A 1009 2.30 45.73 37.92
CA LEU A 1009 2.93 45.43 36.63
C LEU A 1009 3.65 46.64 36.04
N ILE A 1010 3.11 47.85 36.21
CA ILE A 1010 3.77 49.10 35.78
C ILE A 1010 5.01 49.37 36.62
N ASP A 1011 4.96 49.14 37.93
CA ASP A 1011 6.12 49.29 38.80
C ASP A 1011 7.19 48.24 38.50
N ALA A 1012 6.80 47.00 38.19
CA ALA A 1012 7.72 45.93 37.80
C ALA A 1012 8.44 46.22 36.47
N VAL A 1013 7.72 46.75 35.47
CA VAL A 1013 8.29 47.11 34.16
C VAL A 1013 9.18 48.36 34.24
N ASN A 1014 8.91 49.28 35.17
CA ASN A 1014 9.71 50.50 35.37
C ASN A 1014 10.87 50.34 36.37
N SER A 1015 10.91 49.24 37.13
CA SER A 1015 12.02 48.92 38.05
C SER A 1015 13.17 48.21 37.35
N ASP A 1016 14.41 48.58 37.68
CA ASP A 1016 15.61 48.01 37.09
C ASP A 1016 15.68 46.48 37.34
N SER A 1017 16.08 45.74 36.31
CA SER A 1017 15.86 44.29 36.12
C SER A 1017 16.37 43.33 37.22
N ALA A 1018 17.08 43.84 38.23
CA ALA A 1018 17.64 43.05 39.33
C ALA A 1018 16.65 42.81 40.50
N GLU A 1019 15.66 43.68 40.74
CA GLU A 1019 14.71 43.50 41.86
C GLU A 1019 13.53 42.56 41.52
N VAL A 1020 13.15 42.48 40.25
CA VAL A 1020 12.07 41.59 39.77
C VAL A 1020 12.40 40.10 40.00
N ALA A 1021 13.68 39.73 39.94
CA ALA A 1021 14.15 38.36 40.17
C ALA A 1021 14.03 37.90 41.64
N ASP A 1022 13.99 38.83 42.61
CA ASP A 1022 13.81 38.50 44.04
C ASP A 1022 12.34 38.52 44.47
N LEU A 1023 11.49 39.33 43.83
CA LEU A 1023 10.04 39.32 44.06
C LEU A 1023 9.42 37.97 43.66
N PHE A 1024 9.84 37.39 42.54
CA PHE A 1024 9.37 36.08 42.08
C PHE A 1024 9.83 34.89 42.93
N LYS A 1025 10.92 35.02 43.71
CA LYS A 1025 11.34 33.98 44.68
C LYS A 1025 10.46 33.94 45.93
N SER A 1026 9.69 35.00 46.21
CA SER A 1026 8.84 35.10 47.40
C SER A 1026 7.44 34.47 47.23
N PHE A 1027 7.01 34.22 45.99
CA PHE A 1027 5.78 33.51 45.67
C PHE A 1027 6.06 32.01 45.42
N HIS A 1028 6.37 31.27 46.48
CA HIS A 1028 6.34 29.81 46.47
C HIS A 1028 5.18 29.30 47.31
N PHE A 1029 4.16 28.77 46.63
CA PHE A 1029 3.24 27.79 47.22
C PHE A 1029 4.07 26.58 47.68
N THR A 1030 3.92 26.23 48.95
CA THR A 1030 4.58 25.09 49.57
C THR A 1030 3.96 23.79 49.07
N GLY A 1031 4.70 23.03 48.28
CA GLY A 1031 4.28 21.71 47.80
C GLY A 1031 5.30 21.03 46.88
N GLY A 1032 6.36 20.47 47.47
CA GLY A 1032 7.14 19.38 46.87
C GLY A 1032 8.31 19.78 45.95
N ALA A 1033 9.44 20.16 46.54
CA ALA A 1033 10.74 20.17 45.85
C ALA A 1033 11.78 19.48 46.73
N ASP A 1034 12.06 18.21 46.43
CA ASP A 1034 13.30 17.53 46.81
C ASP A 1034 13.64 16.58 45.65
N PHE A 1035 14.31 17.11 44.62
CA PHE A 1035 15.32 16.42 43.83
C PHE A 1035 15.92 17.42 42.85
N ILE A 1036 17.22 17.27 42.55
CA ILE A 1036 18.08 18.12 41.71
C ILE A 1036 18.80 19.24 42.49
N ASN A 1037 19.83 18.84 43.23
CA ASN A 1037 21.01 19.69 43.40
C ASN A 1037 22.25 18.84 43.72
N SER A 1038 22.81 18.18 42.70
CA SER A 1038 24.21 17.76 42.75
C SER A 1038 24.73 17.48 41.34
N THR A 1039 25.31 18.47 40.68
CA THR A 1039 26.55 18.33 39.90
C THR A 1039 26.92 19.64 39.20
N GLU A 1040 27.62 20.51 39.91
CA GLU A 1040 28.55 21.44 39.25
C GLU A 1040 29.61 21.92 40.25
N LYS A 1041 30.81 21.33 40.18
CA LYS A 1041 32.13 21.90 40.55
C LYS A 1041 33.18 20.79 40.72
N VAL A 1042 33.87 20.41 39.63
CA VAL A 1042 35.34 20.21 39.64
C VAL A 1042 35.88 20.53 38.24
N ARG A 1043 36.93 21.35 38.22
CA ARG A 1043 37.63 21.92 37.06
C ARG A 1043 38.50 20.90 36.29
N ALA A 1044 38.58 21.14 34.98
CA ALA A 1044 39.73 21.13 34.06
C ALA A 1044 41.01 20.31 34.41
N SER A 1045 41.42 19.45 33.48
CA SER A 1045 42.77 19.47 32.84
C SER A 1045 42.88 18.45 31.70
N ASP A 1046 43.34 18.95 30.56
CA ASP A 1046 44.24 18.39 29.54
C ASP A 1046 43.97 17.04 28.84
N GLY A 1047 43.93 17.10 27.50
CA GLY A 1047 44.73 16.18 26.67
C GLY A 1047 44.02 15.19 25.75
N THR A 1048 43.96 15.56 24.46
CA THR A 1048 44.11 14.70 23.26
C THR A 1048 43.04 13.66 22.87
N GLY A 1049 42.59 13.77 21.60
CA GLY A 1049 42.36 12.63 20.72
C GLY A 1049 40.93 12.11 20.61
N TRP A 1050 40.15 12.66 19.67
CA TRP A 1050 38.85 12.12 19.27
C TRP A 1050 38.99 10.83 18.47
N GLY A 1051 38.44 9.74 19.00
CA GLY A 1051 38.15 8.49 18.30
C GLY A 1051 36.77 7.99 18.73
N THR A 1052 35.79 8.12 17.84
CA THR A 1052 34.39 7.71 18.04
C THR A 1052 34.25 6.20 18.17
N GLN A 1053 33.76 5.72 19.31
CA GLN A 1053 33.22 4.37 19.48
C GLN A 1053 31.87 4.45 20.21
N LYS A 1054 30.78 4.20 19.47
CA LYS A 1054 29.44 4.01 20.03
C LYS A 1054 29.39 2.65 20.73
N TRP A 1055 29.21 2.65 22.05
CA TRP A 1055 28.82 1.47 22.81
C TRP A 1055 27.29 1.45 22.93
N GLY A 1056 26.69 0.29 22.65
CA GLY A 1056 25.27 0.04 22.76
C GLY A 1056 24.83 -0.10 24.22
N ASN A 1057 23.69 0.50 24.54
CA ASN A 1057 23.02 0.31 25.82
C ASN A 1057 21.80 -0.60 25.63
N SER A 1058 21.92 -1.82 26.12
CA SER A 1058 20.84 -2.70 26.53
C SER A 1058 20.27 -2.24 27.87
N TYR A 1059 18.98 -1.94 27.95
CA TYR A 1059 18.29 -1.66 29.22
C TYR A 1059 17.39 -2.85 29.60
N TYR A 1060 17.75 -3.48 30.72
CA TYR A 1060 16.86 -4.30 31.54
C TYR A 1060 16.20 -3.38 32.57
N GLY A 1061 14.87 -3.38 32.64
CA GLY A 1061 14.11 -2.68 33.68
C GLY A 1061 13.15 -3.65 34.35
N GLY A 1062 13.57 -4.19 35.50
CA GLY A 1062 12.66 -4.81 36.46
C GLY A 1062 12.16 -3.75 37.44
N SER A 1063 10.88 -3.80 37.78
CA SER A 1063 10.29 -2.99 38.86
C SER A 1063 9.67 -3.92 39.89
N GLU A 1064 10.37 -4.12 41.01
CA GLU A 1064 9.78 -4.60 42.25
C GLU A 1064 9.06 -3.45 42.97
N VAL A 1065 7.91 -3.82 43.52
CA VAL A 1065 7.04 -3.02 44.38
C VAL A 1065 7.70 -2.82 45.75
N LEU A 1066 7.71 -1.60 46.28
CA LEU A 1066 7.70 -1.42 47.73
C LEU A 1066 6.90 -0.19 48.14
N VAL A 1067 5.98 -0.46 49.06
CA VAL A 1067 5.01 0.42 49.70
C VAL A 1067 5.69 1.32 50.72
N ALA A 1068 5.42 2.63 50.67
CA ALA A 1068 5.26 3.54 51.81
C ALA A 1068 4.54 4.81 51.33
#